data_AF-A0A3M6ZWC9-F1
#
_entry.id   AF-A0A3M6ZWC9-F1
#
_cell.length_a   1.000
_cell.length_b   1.000
_cell.length_c   1.000
_cell.angle_alpha   90.00
_cell.angle_beta   90.00
_cell.angle_gamma   90.00
#
_symmetry.space_group_name_H-M   'P 1'
#
loop_
_entity.id
_entity.type
_entity.pdbx_description
1 polymer ?
#
loop_
_entity_poly.entity_id
_entity_poly.type
_entity_poly.pdbx_seq_one_letter_code
_entity_poly.pdbx_strand_id
1 'polypeptide(L)'
;MASEEEQAQQGVKRSHEETEQANGAHNAEQDADSDSDDDIGPALPSAEAPKKKRRKLPYEKQYVAALPAATRYSKSLMHKDQLCFCNFTPHSDFLITSSVDGYVKFWKKVAGGIEFVKEYKAHEGEIKSVSVSVDGRSYVTAGIDGTIKIFDVVTFDLLSMLEPEIAPKCVCYVHGHGSSFPMLAVSNEQDGRIDLYDGRGENPNPLHTISALHRKPVHLMAYNDEFDCVVSVDEGGMLEYWRPSGSYDKPENVFEIKSSTNLFEFKKAKSVPSSITISPTGKQFATFSFPDRKIRVFDFASAKLYRTYDESIPTITEMQQAGTLSTEPLEPVEFGRRMAVERELENTSIRNRLNVIFDESGHFILFGSILGTKVINTFANRLVKLYGREEPFRPMNLTIFQGQPDKKDVVTVQMAASENPLLAEAEARDAMLVTTGSGKVRFYMFTDDNNVSKSDRDIHNEKPMNLASAVSQKKQQEDERSSRMAREATIHTTMGDIHVRLFPSHAPKAVENFTVHARNNYYNDIIFHRVIRKFMIQTGDPLGDGTGGESIWGKEFEDEFHNELNHDKPYTLSMANAGPNTNASQFFITTEKTPWLDGKHTVFGRVTRGVEVVHGIENVKTWKEKPVEDIKIVDISTS
;
A
#
# COMPACT_ATOMS: atom_id res chain seq x y z
N MET A 1 -72.57 36.52 66.34
CA MET A 1 -73.75 36.42 65.45
C MET A 1 -73.18 36.12 64.07
N ALA A 2 -72.93 34.87 63.71
CA ALA A 2 -73.86 33.79 63.33
C ALA A 2 -74.32 33.91 61.87
N SER A 3 -73.79 33.03 61.01
CA SER A 3 -74.41 32.33 59.85
C SER A 3 -73.29 31.80 58.93
N GLU A 4 -72.90 30.52 58.94
CA GLU A 4 -73.53 29.35 58.23
C GLU A 4 -73.53 29.53 56.69
N GLU A 5 -72.72 28.74 55.95
CA GLU A 5 -73.10 27.52 55.17
C GLU A 5 -73.56 27.88 53.73
N GLU A 6 -73.38 27.13 52.63
CA GLU A 6 -72.70 25.90 52.21
C GLU A 6 -72.92 25.79 50.66
N GLN A 7 -72.22 24.88 49.95
CA GLN A 7 -72.54 24.28 48.62
C GLN A 7 -72.35 25.13 47.33
N ALA A 8 -72.03 24.61 46.14
CA ALA A 8 -71.49 23.34 45.65
C ALA A 8 -71.05 23.50 44.16
N GLN A 9 -70.18 22.59 43.73
CA GLN A 9 -69.64 22.24 42.40
C GLN A 9 -70.46 22.59 41.12
N GLN A 10 -69.79 23.05 40.04
CA GLN A 10 -69.50 22.28 38.80
C GLN A 10 -69.09 23.20 37.62
N GLY A 11 -67.89 22.91 37.07
CA GLY A 11 -67.65 22.72 35.63
C GLY A 11 -67.73 23.90 34.66
N VAL A 12 -66.57 24.45 34.28
CA VAL A 12 -66.34 24.97 32.92
C VAL A 12 -65.04 24.38 32.37
N LYS A 13 -65.16 23.63 31.27
CA LYS A 13 -64.06 22.99 30.52
C LYS A 13 -63.11 24.06 29.97
N ARG A 14 -61.81 23.92 30.23
CA ARG A 14 -60.73 24.63 29.50
C ARG A 14 -60.32 23.83 28.27
N SER A 15 -59.90 24.54 27.23
CA SER A 15 -59.54 24.04 25.90
C SER A 15 -58.19 23.32 25.89
N HIS A 16 -58.00 22.50 24.86
CA HIS A 16 -56.92 21.51 24.67
C HIS A 16 -55.50 22.11 24.46
N GLU A 17 -55.31 23.43 24.59
CA GLU A 17 -54.01 24.09 24.34
C GLU A 17 -53.27 24.53 25.62
N GLU A 18 -53.86 24.39 26.82
CA GLU A 18 -53.20 24.77 28.08
C GLU A 18 -52.53 23.60 28.84
N THR A 19 -52.55 22.37 28.33
CA THR A 19 -52.01 21.19 29.05
C THR A 19 -50.59 20.79 28.64
N GLU A 20 -50.01 21.37 27.58
CA GLU A 20 -48.69 20.93 27.08
C GLU A 20 -47.51 21.83 27.46
N GLN A 21 -47.72 22.95 28.15
CA GLN A 21 -46.62 23.83 28.60
C GLN A 21 -46.25 23.70 30.10
N ALA A 22 -46.85 22.76 30.84
CA ALA A 22 -46.62 22.62 32.28
C ALA A 22 -45.76 21.40 32.71
N ASN A 23 -45.31 20.55 31.78
CA ASN A 23 -44.53 19.33 32.11
C ASN A 23 -43.05 19.38 31.70
N GLY A 24 -42.51 20.58 31.43
CA GLY A 24 -41.16 20.76 30.87
C GLY A 24 -40.04 21.10 31.85
N ALA A 25 -40.29 21.26 33.14
CA ALA A 25 -39.26 21.75 34.06
C ALA A 25 -39.42 21.18 35.47
N HIS A 26 -38.97 19.94 35.68
CA HIS A 26 -38.40 19.45 36.95
C HIS A 26 -37.98 17.99 36.74
N ASN A 27 -36.68 17.76 36.48
CA ASN A 27 -35.89 16.59 36.88
C ASN A 27 -34.56 16.61 36.13
N ALA A 28 -33.63 17.43 36.64
CA ALA A 28 -32.22 17.37 36.28
C ALA A 28 -31.41 17.78 37.50
N GLU A 29 -31.39 16.92 38.53
CA GLU A 29 -30.37 16.88 39.58
C GLU A 29 -30.69 15.67 40.48
N GLN A 30 -29.65 14.88 40.77
CA GLN A 30 -29.61 13.61 41.54
C GLN A 30 -29.64 12.34 40.69
N ASP A 31 -28.43 11.86 40.38
CA ASP A 31 -28.02 10.46 40.57
C ASP A 31 -26.53 10.37 40.21
N ALA A 32 -25.70 10.86 41.14
CA ALA A 32 -24.31 10.51 41.24
C ALA A 32 -24.18 9.69 42.51
N ASP A 33 -24.14 8.37 42.38
CA ASP A 33 -23.64 7.50 43.43
C ASP A 33 -22.86 6.32 42.84
N SER A 34 -21.79 6.02 43.55
CA SER A 34 -20.72 5.05 43.31
C SER A 34 -21.08 3.64 43.77
N ASP A 35 -20.66 2.61 43.02
CA ASP A 35 -20.09 1.35 43.54
C ASP A 35 -19.59 0.54 42.31
N SER A 36 -18.33 0.13 42.16
CA SER A 36 -17.45 -0.74 42.96
C SER A 36 -17.90 -2.22 42.97
N ASP A 37 -16.93 -3.07 42.58
CA ASP A 37 -16.87 -4.53 42.40
C ASP A 37 -18.09 -5.42 42.70
N ASP A 38 -18.40 -6.33 41.77
CA ASP A 38 -18.75 -7.73 42.13
C ASP A 38 -18.57 -8.70 40.93
N ASP A 39 -17.42 -9.35 40.97
CA ASP A 39 -17.23 -10.80 41.12
C ASP A 39 -17.70 -11.84 40.08
N ILE A 40 -16.79 -12.81 39.92
CA ILE A 40 -16.79 -13.99 39.06
C ILE A 40 -17.61 -15.11 39.72
N GLY A 41 -18.69 -15.57 39.10
CA GLY A 41 -19.41 -16.78 39.51
C GLY A 41 -20.65 -17.10 38.64
N PRO A 42 -21.05 -18.37 38.46
CA PRO A 42 -22.05 -18.75 37.46
C PRO A 42 -23.46 -18.50 38.00
N ALA A 43 -24.20 -17.56 37.39
CA ALA A 43 -25.59 -17.31 37.73
C ALA A 43 -26.55 -18.13 36.84
N LEU A 44 -27.36 -18.98 37.47
CA LEU A 44 -28.53 -19.65 36.87
C LEU A 44 -29.63 -18.62 36.51
N PRO A 45 -30.51 -18.92 35.54
CA PRO A 45 -31.42 -17.94 34.96
C PRO A 45 -32.56 -17.59 35.92
N SER A 46 -32.46 -16.46 36.60
CA SER A 46 -33.61 -15.83 37.26
C SER A 46 -34.40 -15.00 36.25
N ALA A 47 -35.72 -15.19 36.25
CA ALA A 47 -36.66 -14.53 35.37
C ALA A 47 -36.79 -13.03 35.70
N GLU A 48 -36.88 -12.24 34.63
CA GLU A 48 -37.41 -10.87 34.58
C GLU A 48 -36.72 -9.79 35.44
N ALA A 49 -35.47 -9.49 35.10
CA ALA A 49 -35.02 -8.10 35.18
C ALA A 49 -35.80 -7.25 34.14
N PRO A 50 -36.30 -6.05 34.48
CA PRO A 50 -36.98 -5.19 33.52
C PRO A 50 -36.00 -4.86 32.39
N LYS A 51 -36.35 -5.25 31.16
CA LYS A 51 -35.54 -4.94 29.97
C LYS A 51 -35.39 -3.42 29.88
N LYS A 52 -34.21 -2.89 30.24
CA LYS A 52 -33.88 -1.47 30.08
C LYS A 52 -34.32 -1.03 28.69
N LYS A 53 -35.17 0.01 28.60
CA LYS A 53 -35.64 0.55 27.32
C LYS A 53 -34.41 0.85 26.47
N ARG A 54 -34.27 0.10 25.37
CA ARG A 54 -33.08 0.17 24.52
C ARG A 54 -33.02 1.54 23.87
N ARG A 55 -31.85 2.18 23.91
CA ARG A 55 -31.58 3.44 23.20
C ARG A 55 -31.80 3.19 21.70
N LYS A 56 -32.65 3.99 21.07
CA LYS A 56 -32.90 3.96 19.63
C LYS A 56 -32.21 5.16 19.00
N LEU A 57 -31.42 4.92 17.95
CA LEU A 57 -30.77 6.01 17.23
C LEU A 57 -31.84 6.79 16.44
N PRO A 58 -31.95 8.13 16.62
CA PRO A 58 -32.80 8.95 15.77
C PRO A 58 -32.42 8.79 14.30
N TYR A 59 -33.41 8.79 13.41
CA TYR A 59 -33.20 8.69 11.95
C TYR A 59 -32.39 7.48 11.44
N GLU A 60 -32.27 6.40 12.24
CA GLU A 60 -31.51 5.20 11.88
C GLU A 60 -31.83 4.67 10.48
N LYS A 61 -33.10 4.70 10.06
CA LYS A 61 -33.52 4.24 8.72
C LYS A 61 -32.83 5.02 7.59
N GLN A 62 -32.64 6.32 7.74
CA GLN A 62 -31.99 7.17 6.73
C GLN A 62 -30.52 6.85 6.63
N TYR A 63 -29.83 6.68 7.76
CA TYR A 63 -28.43 6.28 7.75
C TYR A 63 -28.22 4.89 7.16
N VAL A 64 -29.13 3.95 7.44
CA VAL A 64 -29.08 2.61 6.83
C VAL A 64 -29.36 2.64 5.34
N ALA A 65 -30.23 3.53 4.87
CA ALA A 65 -30.47 3.75 3.44
C ALA A 65 -29.27 4.39 2.73
N ALA A 66 -28.38 5.07 3.45
CA ALA A 66 -27.13 5.61 2.91
C ALA A 66 -26.01 4.58 2.78
N LEU A 67 -26.22 3.32 3.18
CA LEU A 67 -25.29 2.21 3.00
C LEU A 67 -25.70 1.39 1.77
N PRO A 68 -24.74 0.75 1.06
CA PRO A 68 -25.04 -0.04 -0.14
C PRO A 68 -26.15 -1.06 0.10
N ALA A 69 -27.16 -1.09 -0.75
CA ALA A 69 -28.36 -1.92 -0.57
C ALA A 69 -28.04 -3.42 -0.65
N ALA A 70 -27.21 -3.84 -1.62
CA ALA A 70 -26.93 -5.24 -1.89
C ALA A 70 -26.01 -5.90 -0.86
N THR A 71 -26.37 -7.09 -0.39
CA THR A 71 -25.55 -7.86 0.56
C THR A 71 -24.47 -8.70 -0.14
N ARG A 72 -24.59 -8.92 -1.45
CA ARG A 72 -23.58 -9.57 -2.30
C ARG A 72 -22.79 -8.51 -3.06
N TYR A 73 -21.56 -8.83 -3.44
CA TYR A 73 -20.79 -7.90 -4.28
C TYR A 73 -21.37 -7.90 -5.70
N SER A 74 -21.45 -6.71 -6.28
CA SER A 74 -21.92 -6.49 -7.65
C SER A 74 -20.79 -6.74 -8.65
N LYS A 75 -19.57 -6.30 -8.34
CA LYS A 75 -18.41 -6.46 -9.22
C LYS A 75 -17.14 -6.76 -8.42
N SER A 76 -16.21 -7.49 -9.02
CA SER A 76 -14.85 -7.69 -8.52
C SER A 76 -13.83 -7.43 -9.63
N LEU A 77 -12.70 -6.81 -9.26
CA LEU A 77 -11.63 -6.43 -10.20
C LEU A 77 -10.29 -6.93 -9.69
N MET A 78 -9.46 -7.40 -10.61
CA MET A 78 -8.19 -8.07 -10.35
C MET A 78 -7.00 -7.11 -10.37
N HIS A 79 -6.00 -7.44 -9.56
CA HIS A 79 -4.64 -6.93 -9.65
C HIS A 79 -3.70 -8.04 -10.14
N LYS A 80 -2.42 -7.73 -10.35
CA LYS A 80 -1.38 -8.72 -10.62
C LYS A 80 -1.00 -9.51 -9.36
N ASP A 81 -0.98 -8.85 -8.20
CA ASP A 81 -0.73 -9.47 -6.90
C ASP A 81 -1.79 -9.09 -5.85
N GLN A 82 -1.68 -9.64 -4.63
CA GLN A 82 -2.57 -9.37 -3.51
C GLN A 82 -2.62 -7.88 -3.20
N LEU A 83 -3.82 -7.39 -2.89
CA LEU A 83 -4.01 -6.02 -2.46
C LEU A 83 -3.69 -5.86 -0.97
N CYS A 84 -3.11 -4.72 -0.62
CA CYS A 84 -2.83 -4.33 0.76
C CYS A 84 -3.84 -3.29 1.27
N PHE A 85 -4.08 -2.21 0.53
CA PHE A 85 -4.91 -1.09 0.97
C PHE A 85 -5.91 -0.64 -0.10
N CYS A 86 -7.07 -0.14 0.34
CA CYS A 86 -8.04 0.56 -0.49
C CYS A 86 -8.55 1.81 0.23
N ASN A 87 -8.51 2.96 -0.42
CA ASN A 87 -8.93 4.22 0.17
C ASN A 87 -9.74 5.03 -0.83
N PHE A 88 -10.95 5.44 -0.45
CA PHE A 88 -11.62 6.56 -1.10
C PHE A 88 -10.99 7.88 -0.65
N THR A 89 -10.86 8.78 -1.62
CA THR A 89 -10.37 10.14 -1.40
C THR A 89 -11.55 11.05 -1.05
N PRO A 90 -11.47 11.83 0.05
CA PRO A 90 -12.50 12.82 0.37
C PRO A 90 -12.66 13.84 -0.76
N HIS A 91 -13.89 14.23 -1.11
CA HIS A 91 -14.20 15.31 -2.06
C HIS A 91 -13.77 15.14 -3.53
N SER A 92 -12.87 14.20 -3.86
CA SER A 92 -12.38 13.97 -5.22
C SER A 92 -12.92 12.70 -5.88
N ASP A 93 -13.68 11.89 -5.16
CA ASP A 93 -14.41 10.72 -5.68
C ASP A 93 -13.51 9.67 -6.37
N PHE A 94 -12.23 9.60 -6.00
CA PHE A 94 -11.33 8.54 -6.46
C PHE A 94 -11.20 7.44 -5.41
N LEU A 95 -11.27 6.19 -5.87
CA LEU A 95 -10.80 5.03 -5.16
C LEU A 95 -9.33 4.80 -5.54
N ILE A 96 -8.48 4.63 -4.55
CA ILE A 96 -7.07 4.27 -4.75
C ILE A 96 -6.85 2.88 -4.16
N THR A 97 -6.29 1.98 -4.97
CA THR A 97 -5.95 0.63 -4.53
C THR A 97 -4.45 0.39 -4.62
N SER A 98 -3.90 -0.24 -3.58
CA SER A 98 -2.47 -0.52 -3.45
C SER A 98 -2.26 -2.02 -3.31
N SER A 99 -1.22 -2.55 -3.96
CA SER A 99 -0.86 -3.98 -3.93
C SER A 99 0.53 -4.26 -3.39
N VAL A 100 0.74 -5.52 -2.99
CA VAL A 100 1.97 -6.02 -2.35
C VAL A 100 3.16 -6.01 -3.31
N ASP A 101 2.91 -6.02 -4.62
CA ASP A 101 3.93 -5.87 -5.66
C ASP A 101 4.35 -4.40 -5.91
N GLY A 102 3.85 -3.46 -5.11
CA GLY A 102 4.23 -2.05 -5.16
C GLY A 102 3.41 -1.21 -6.14
N TYR A 103 2.34 -1.76 -6.73
CA TYR A 103 1.49 -0.99 -7.63
C TYR A 103 0.42 -0.18 -6.87
N VAL A 104 0.18 1.03 -7.35
CA VAL A 104 -0.90 1.93 -6.93
C VAL A 104 -1.77 2.20 -8.15
N LYS A 105 -3.09 2.04 -8.00
CA LYS A 105 -4.05 2.26 -9.08
C LYS A 105 -5.13 3.24 -8.66
N PHE A 106 -5.45 4.13 -9.59
CA PHE A 106 -6.48 5.15 -9.44
C PHE A 106 -7.72 4.74 -10.22
N TRP A 107 -8.86 4.77 -9.54
CA TRP A 107 -10.16 4.46 -10.10
C TRP A 107 -11.10 5.62 -9.83
N LYS A 108 -11.74 6.14 -10.87
CA LYS A 108 -12.73 7.21 -10.74
C LYS A 108 -14.08 6.59 -10.37
N LYS A 109 -14.72 7.09 -9.31
CA LYS A 109 -16.11 6.75 -9.02
C LYS A 109 -17.00 7.41 -10.07
N VAL A 110 -17.87 6.60 -10.68
CA VAL A 110 -18.92 7.04 -11.61
C VAL A 110 -20.26 6.49 -11.14
N ALA A 111 -21.38 6.98 -11.67
CA ALA A 111 -22.70 6.44 -11.35
C ALA A 111 -22.74 4.91 -11.47
N GLY A 112 -23.04 4.21 -10.36
CA GLY A 112 -23.19 2.76 -10.28
C GLY A 112 -21.90 1.93 -10.40
N GLY A 113 -20.72 2.55 -10.50
CA GLY A 113 -19.48 1.81 -10.71
C GLY A 113 -18.19 2.61 -10.51
N ILE A 114 -17.09 2.06 -11.01
CA ILE A 114 -15.79 2.71 -11.07
C ILE A 114 -15.15 2.50 -12.45
N GLU A 115 -14.32 3.45 -12.86
CA GLU A 115 -13.54 3.37 -14.09
C GLU A 115 -12.05 3.42 -13.77
N PHE A 116 -11.26 2.60 -14.46
CA PHE A 116 -9.81 2.64 -14.33
C PHE A 116 -9.25 3.92 -14.97
N VAL A 117 -8.38 4.62 -14.25
CA VAL A 117 -7.76 5.87 -14.71
C VAL A 117 -6.30 5.66 -15.04
N LYS A 118 -5.50 5.25 -14.05
CA LYS A 118 -4.05 5.19 -14.16
C LYS A 118 -3.45 4.19 -13.17
N GLU A 119 -2.33 3.59 -13.55
CA GLU A 119 -1.53 2.74 -12.66
C GLU A 119 -0.10 3.25 -12.56
N TYR A 120 0.50 3.06 -11.39
CA TYR A 120 1.88 3.36 -11.08
C TYR A 120 2.55 2.16 -10.43
N LYS A 121 3.74 1.78 -10.88
CA LYS A 121 4.65 0.98 -10.07
C LYS A 121 5.32 1.92 -9.07
N ALA A 122 4.66 2.14 -7.94
CA ALA A 122 5.12 3.05 -6.92
C ALA A 122 6.37 2.50 -6.23
N HIS A 123 6.44 1.23 -5.86
CA HIS A 123 7.58 0.70 -5.11
C HIS A 123 8.13 -0.59 -5.72
N GLU A 124 9.40 -0.89 -5.45
CA GLU A 124 10.02 -2.18 -5.80
C GLU A 124 9.77 -3.22 -4.68
N GLY A 125 8.50 -3.37 -4.27
CA GLY A 125 8.09 -4.28 -3.22
C GLY A 125 6.85 -3.82 -2.46
N GLU A 126 6.61 -4.42 -1.30
CA GLU A 126 5.39 -4.18 -0.51
C GLU A 126 5.28 -2.73 -0.03
N ILE A 127 4.09 -2.17 -0.24
CA ILE A 127 3.68 -0.89 0.35
C ILE A 127 3.33 -1.17 1.82
N LYS A 128 4.05 -0.53 2.74
CA LYS A 128 3.92 -0.71 4.19
C LYS A 128 2.81 0.14 4.80
N SER A 129 2.67 1.37 4.31
CA SER A 129 1.72 2.34 4.87
C SER A 129 1.27 3.32 3.79
N VAL A 130 0.03 3.79 3.90
CA VAL A 130 -0.59 4.74 2.98
C VAL A 130 -1.39 5.76 3.75
N SER A 131 -1.50 6.97 3.22
CA SER A 131 -2.37 8.00 3.79
C SER A 131 -2.94 8.89 2.67
N VAL A 132 -4.18 9.32 2.85
CA VAL A 132 -4.83 10.32 2.00
C VAL A 132 -4.87 11.63 2.79
N SER A 133 -4.60 12.76 2.14
CA SER A 133 -4.78 14.06 2.77
C SER A 133 -6.25 14.33 3.09
N VAL A 134 -6.53 15.14 4.12
CA VAL A 134 -7.91 15.45 4.56
C VAL A 134 -8.72 16.12 3.45
N ASP A 135 -8.06 16.91 2.59
CA ASP A 135 -8.68 17.55 1.42
C ASP A 135 -8.79 16.64 0.18
N GLY A 136 -8.29 15.40 0.28
CA GLY A 136 -8.34 14.38 -0.77
C GLY A 136 -7.47 14.64 -2.00
N ARG A 137 -6.63 15.68 -1.98
CA ARG A 137 -5.80 16.07 -3.14
C ARG A 137 -4.52 15.29 -3.26
N SER A 138 -3.99 14.80 -2.14
CA SER A 138 -2.70 14.11 -2.11
C SER A 138 -2.85 12.70 -1.54
N TYR A 139 -2.11 11.77 -2.14
CA TYR A 139 -1.97 10.41 -1.66
C TYR A 139 -0.51 10.08 -1.45
N VAL A 140 -0.18 9.48 -0.32
CA VAL A 140 1.20 9.12 0.01
C VAL A 140 1.32 7.63 0.25
N THR A 141 2.41 7.04 -0.25
CA THR A 141 2.77 5.64 -0.04
C THR A 141 4.19 5.54 0.52
N ALA A 142 4.38 4.64 1.48
CA ALA A 142 5.69 4.26 2.00
C ALA A 142 5.99 2.81 1.67
N GLY A 143 7.13 2.56 1.04
CA GLY A 143 7.53 1.24 0.56
C GLY A 143 8.55 0.54 1.45
N ILE A 144 8.71 -0.77 1.23
CA ILE A 144 9.83 -1.54 1.78
C ILE A 144 11.19 -1.12 1.22
N ASP A 145 11.20 -0.44 0.07
CA ASP A 145 12.39 0.12 -0.58
C ASP A 145 13.00 1.31 0.17
N GLY A 146 12.38 1.75 1.27
CA GLY A 146 12.87 2.87 2.07
C GLY A 146 12.39 4.24 1.57
N THR A 147 11.63 4.29 0.47
CA THR A 147 11.19 5.54 -0.14
C THR A 147 9.75 5.87 0.22
N ILE A 148 9.42 7.16 0.15
CA ILE A 148 8.06 7.68 0.26
C ILE A 148 7.71 8.37 -1.04
N LYS A 149 6.53 8.08 -1.59
CA LYS A 149 6.05 8.65 -2.85
C LYS A 149 4.75 9.39 -2.63
N ILE A 150 4.72 10.64 -3.09
CA ILE A 150 3.59 11.55 -2.95
C ILE A 150 2.98 11.72 -4.33
N PHE A 151 1.68 11.46 -4.44
CA PHE A 151 0.89 11.55 -5.64
C PHE A 151 -0.14 12.67 -5.52
N ASP A 152 -0.36 13.39 -6.60
CA ASP A 152 -1.52 14.24 -6.79
C ASP A 152 -2.67 13.38 -7.31
N VAL A 153 -3.75 13.33 -6.55
CA VAL A 153 -4.94 12.54 -6.85
C VAL A 153 -5.70 13.12 -8.04
N VAL A 154 -5.67 14.45 -8.26
CA VAL A 154 -6.47 15.12 -9.29
C VAL A 154 -5.80 15.05 -10.64
N THR A 155 -4.48 15.25 -10.69
CA THR A 155 -3.69 15.17 -11.93
C THR A 155 -3.20 13.74 -12.21
N PHE A 156 -3.31 12.85 -11.22
CA PHE A 156 -2.81 11.47 -11.24
C PHE A 156 -1.31 11.41 -11.47
N ASP A 157 -0.53 12.38 -10.98
CA ASP A 157 0.91 12.44 -11.19
C ASP A 157 1.67 12.18 -9.90
N LEU A 158 2.87 11.60 -10.05
CA LEU A 158 3.83 11.50 -8.96
C LEU A 158 4.44 12.89 -8.75
N LEU A 159 4.10 13.54 -7.63
CA LEU A 159 4.56 14.88 -7.28
C LEU A 159 6.03 14.85 -6.83
N SER A 160 6.34 13.98 -5.88
CA SER A 160 7.64 13.94 -5.25
C SER A 160 7.96 12.54 -4.71
N MET A 161 9.27 12.28 -4.57
CA MET A 161 9.83 11.12 -3.91
C MET A 161 10.73 11.63 -2.79
N LEU A 162 10.48 11.16 -1.57
CA LEU A 162 11.33 11.42 -0.42
C LEU A 162 12.13 10.15 -0.11
N GLU A 163 13.40 10.34 0.24
CA GLU A 163 14.33 9.27 0.66
C GLU A 163 14.81 9.58 2.08
N PRO A 164 14.01 9.26 3.11
CA PRO A 164 14.43 9.44 4.50
C PRO A 164 15.70 8.62 4.81
N GLU A 165 16.54 9.14 5.70
CA GLU A 165 17.77 8.43 6.13
C GLU A 165 17.50 7.06 6.76
N ILE A 166 16.34 6.90 7.39
CA ILE A 166 15.89 5.64 8.00
C ILE A 166 14.59 5.22 7.33
N ALA A 167 14.51 3.93 7.00
CA ALA A 167 13.33 3.35 6.35
C ALA A 167 12.02 3.72 7.09
N PRO A 168 11.02 4.26 6.36
CA PRO A 168 9.75 4.67 6.95
C PRO A 168 8.91 3.45 7.33
N LYS A 169 8.15 3.59 8.41
CA LYS A 169 7.23 2.57 8.92
C LYS A 169 5.77 2.93 8.71
N CYS A 170 5.39 4.14 9.11
CA CYS A 170 4.05 4.67 8.96
C CYS A 170 4.10 6.12 8.45
N VAL A 171 3.16 6.46 7.58
CA VAL A 171 2.99 7.81 7.03
C VAL A 171 1.58 8.31 7.31
N CYS A 172 1.43 9.59 7.63
CA CYS A 172 0.14 10.20 7.90
C CYS A 172 0.16 11.68 7.53
N TYR A 173 -0.81 12.13 6.74
CA TYR A 173 -1.04 13.56 6.55
C TYR A 173 -1.61 14.18 7.82
N VAL A 174 -1.00 15.28 8.29
CA VAL A 174 -1.28 15.91 9.59
C VAL A 174 -1.60 17.40 9.42
N HIS A 175 -2.49 17.70 8.49
CA HIS A 175 -2.95 19.06 8.23
C HIS A 175 -4.45 19.10 7.99
N GLY A 176 -5.04 20.24 8.33
CA GLY A 176 -6.46 20.48 8.08
C GLY A 176 -6.78 20.85 6.64
N HIS A 177 -8.09 20.90 6.37
CA HIS A 177 -8.62 21.22 5.04
C HIS A 177 -8.20 22.63 4.59
N GLY A 178 -7.62 22.74 3.40
CA GLY A 178 -7.19 24.02 2.82
C GLY A 178 -5.92 24.61 3.45
N SER A 179 -5.14 23.82 4.20
CA SER A 179 -3.83 24.26 4.69
C SER A 179 -2.94 24.70 3.53
N SER A 180 -2.33 25.89 3.67
CA SER A 180 -1.36 26.39 2.68
C SER A 180 -0.06 25.58 2.66
N PHE A 181 0.26 24.93 3.77
CA PHE A 181 1.42 24.08 3.96
C PHE A 181 0.94 22.70 4.46
N PRO A 182 0.69 21.75 3.56
CA PRO A 182 0.36 20.40 3.98
C PRO A 182 1.57 19.80 4.69
N MET A 183 1.36 19.08 5.79
CA MET A 183 2.42 18.43 6.54
C MET A 183 2.23 16.93 6.53
N LEU A 184 3.35 16.22 6.43
CA LEU A 184 3.41 14.77 6.40
C LEU A 184 4.23 14.27 7.59
N ALA A 185 3.59 13.52 8.48
CA ALA A 185 4.27 12.83 9.56
C ALA A 185 4.76 11.45 9.10
N VAL A 186 6.04 11.16 9.35
CA VAL A 186 6.71 9.93 8.97
C VAL A 186 7.36 9.34 10.22
N SER A 187 6.96 8.13 10.60
CA SER A 187 7.69 7.35 11.59
C SER A 187 8.71 6.42 10.91
N ASN A 188 9.74 6.02 11.63
CA ASN A 188 10.74 5.09 11.12
C ASN A 188 10.65 3.70 11.78
N GLU A 189 11.46 2.76 11.29
CA GLU A 189 11.47 1.38 11.77
C GLU A 189 12.36 1.11 12.98
N GLN A 190 13.30 2.01 13.31
CA GLN A 190 14.35 1.77 14.30
C GLN A 190 14.00 2.33 15.68
N ASP A 191 13.46 3.54 15.75
CA ASP A 191 13.18 4.27 16.98
C ASP A 191 11.76 4.87 16.99
N GLY A 192 11.38 5.46 18.12
CA GLY A 192 10.07 6.07 18.31
C GLY A 192 9.95 7.51 17.81
N ARG A 193 10.91 8.00 17.01
CA ARG A 193 10.86 9.39 16.52
C ARG A 193 9.86 9.51 15.37
N ILE A 194 9.30 10.71 15.23
CA ILE A 194 8.41 11.08 14.14
C ILE A 194 9.01 12.30 13.45
N ASP A 195 9.35 12.14 12.17
CA ASP A 195 9.90 13.18 11.32
C ASP A 195 8.75 13.83 10.53
N LEU A 196 8.66 15.15 10.59
CA LEU A 196 7.66 15.95 9.88
C LEU A 196 8.26 16.50 8.60
N TYR A 197 7.68 16.15 7.47
CA TYR A 197 8.08 16.61 6.14
C TYR A 197 7.04 17.59 5.58
N ASP A 198 7.44 18.35 4.57
CA ASP A 198 6.51 19.03 3.69
C ASP A 198 5.67 18.01 2.93
N GLY A 199 4.34 18.12 3.05
CA GLY A 199 3.39 17.20 2.45
C GLY A 199 3.27 17.30 0.92
N ARG A 200 3.87 18.32 0.30
CA ARG A 200 4.08 18.38 -1.17
C ARG A 200 5.37 17.71 -1.60
N GLY A 201 6.31 17.53 -0.66
CA GLY A 201 7.64 17.03 -0.92
C GLY A 201 8.52 18.00 -1.72
N GLU A 202 8.30 19.32 -1.62
CA GLU A 202 9.20 20.31 -2.21
C GLU A 202 10.54 20.34 -1.47
N ASN A 203 10.51 20.10 -0.16
CA ASN A 203 11.70 19.97 0.68
C ASN A 203 11.97 18.49 1.02
N PRO A 204 13.13 17.93 0.63
CA PRO A 204 13.50 16.56 0.94
C PRO A 204 13.90 16.35 2.41
N ASN A 205 14.23 17.42 3.14
CA ASN A 205 14.64 17.33 4.53
C ASN A 205 13.45 17.48 5.49
N PRO A 206 13.49 16.81 6.66
CA PRO A 206 12.46 16.99 7.67
C PRO A 206 12.45 18.43 8.19
N LEU A 207 11.27 19.01 8.29
CA LEU A 207 10.99 20.31 8.89
C LEU A 207 11.18 20.28 10.41
N HIS A 208 10.82 19.16 11.03
CA HIS A 208 10.93 18.95 12.47
C HIS A 208 11.01 17.45 12.81
N THR A 209 11.63 17.12 13.95
CA THR A 209 11.75 15.75 14.45
C THR A 209 11.29 15.69 15.91
N ILE A 210 10.25 14.90 16.17
CA ILE A 210 9.72 14.62 17.50
C ILE A 210 10.41 13.35 18.03
N SER A 211 11.38 13.48 18.93
CA SER A 211 12.21 12.35 19.41
C SER A 211 11.74 11.70 20.71
N ALA A 212 10.98 12.42 21.54
CA ALA A 212 10.69 12.01 22.92
C ALA A 212 9.28 11.44 23.15
N LEU A 213 8.43 11.34 22.11
CA LEU A 213 7.03 10.95 22.26
C LEU A 213 6.87 9.46 22.54
N HIS A 214 7.54 8.61 21.77
CA HIS A 214 7.48 7.15 21.89
C HIS A 214 8.85 6.55 22.18
N ARG A 215 8.87 5.43 22.90
CA ARG A 215 10.10 4.67 23.17
C ARG A 215 10.36 3.56 22.16
N LYS A 216 9.33 3.16 21.42
CA LYS A 216 9.35 2.10 20.41
C LYS A 216 8.90 2.67 19.07
N PRO A 217 9.21 2.00 17.95
CA PRO A 217 8.74 2.40 16.63
C PRO A 217 7.23 2.59 16.58
N VAL A 218 6.82 3.72 16.00
CA VAL A 218 5.42 4.05 15.76
C VAL A 218 4.98 3.38 14.47
N HIS A 219 3.96 2.53 14.52
CA HIS A 219 3.46 1.81 13.34
C HIS A 219 2.09 2.27 12.88
N LEU A 220 1.38 3.10 13.66
CA LEU A 220 0.10 3.69 13.28
C LEU A 220 0.01 5.15 13.69
N MET A 221 -0.58 5.95 12.82
CA MET A 221 -0.91 7.35 13.06
C MET A 221 -2.24 7.69 12.37
N ALA A 222 -3.07 8.51 13.02
CA ALA A 222 -4.25 9.09 12.41
C ALA A 222 -4.45 10.52 12.91
N TYR A 223 -4.74 11.44 11.99
CA TYR A 223 -4.97 12.85 12.28
C TYR A 223 -6.46 13.17 12.40
N ASN A 224 -6.81 13.92 13.43
CA ASN A 224 -8.14 14.44 13.69
C ASN A 224 -8.16 15.93 13.42
N ASP A 225 -8.89 16.33 12.38
CA ASP A 225 -9.00 17.73 11.98
C ASP A 225 -9.81 18.57 12.99
N GLU A 226 -10.85 18.00 13.61
CA GLU A 226 -11.72 18.73 14.55
C GLU A 226 -10.95 19.20 15.80
N PHE A 227 -9.97 18.39 16.23
CA PHE A 227 -9.17 18.66 17.44
C PHE A 227 -7.75 19.14 17.14
N ASP A 228 -7.36 19.21 15.85
CA ASP A 228 -5.97 19.40 15.39
C ASP A 228 -4.99 18.50 16.16
N CYS A 229 -5.29 17.21 16.15
CA CYS A 229 -4.62 16.24 17.00
C CYS A 229 -4.33 14.95 16.24
N VAL A 230 -3.10 14.47 16.36
CA VAL A 230 -2.68 13.16 15.88
C VAL A 230 -2.70 12.17 17.03
N VAL A 231 -3.28 11.00 16.77
CA VAL A 231 -3.14 9.83 17.64
C VAL A 231 -2.11 8.91 17.03
N SER A 232 -1.01 8.68 17.75
CA SER A 232 0.07 7.79 17.34
C SER A 232 0.17 6.58 18.27
N VAL A 233 0.51 5.42 17.69
CA VAL A 233 0.60 4.15 18.40
C VAL A 233 1.96 3.49 18.17
N ASP A 234 2.64 3.12 19.26
CA ASP A 234 3.87 2.33 19.18
C ASP A 234 3.63 0.82 19.14
N GLU A 235 4.67 0.07 18.76
CA GLU A 235 4.66 -1.40 18.79
C GLU A 235 4.54 -1.99 20.21
N GLY A 236 4.64 -1.15 21.26
CA GLY A 236 4.37 -1.52 22.64
C GLY A 236 2.89 -1.44 23.02
N GLY A 237 2.02 -0.95 22.12
CA GLY A 237 0.61 -0.71 22.39
C GLY A 237 0.35 0.57 23.18
N MET A 238 1.28 1.52 23.20
CA MET A 238 1.11 2.83 23.81
C MET A 238 0.52 3.81 22.81
N LEU A 239 -0.58 4.47 23.20
CA LEU A 239 -1.19 5.55 22.43
C LEU A 239 -0.77 6.90 23.00
N GLU A 240 -0.36 7.82 22.13
CA GLU A 240 -0.04 9.20 22.47
C GLU A 240 -0.84 10.17 21.61
N TYR A 241 -1.15 11.33 22.19
CA TYR A 241 -1.86 12.43 21.55
C TYR A 241 -0.88 13.59 21.42
N TRP A 242 -0.77 14.15 20.23
CA TRP A 242 0.10 15.28 19.95
C TRP A 242 -0.49 16.13 18.84
N ARG A 243 -0.27 17.44 18.87
CA ARG A 243 -0.73 18.35 17.82
C ARG A 243 0.37 18.61 16.80
N PRO A 244 0.08 18.67 15.51
CA PRO A 244 1.07 19.03 14.50
C PRO A 244 1.33 20.55 14.47
N SER A 245 0.38 21.38 14.94
CA SER A 245 0.56 22.83 15.03
C SER A 245 1.20 23.26 16.36
N GLY A 246 2.34 23.95 16.31
CA GLY A 246 2.96 24.56 17.50
C GLY A 246 3.96 23.66 18.22
N SER A 247 3.72 23.34 19.50
CA SER A 247 4.72 22.73 20.39
C SER A 247 4.87 21.21 20.31
N TYR A 248 4.04 20.52 19.50
CA TYR A 248 4.01 19.06 19.39
C TYR A 248 3.60 18.30 20.67
N ASP A 249 3.02 19.01 21.64
CA ASP A 249 2.44 18.42 22.84
C ASP A 249 0.97 18.00 22.63
N LYS A 250 0.41 17.29 23.61
CA LYS A 250 -1.03 17.02 23.66
C LYS A 250 -1.81 18.35 23.63
N PRO A 251 -2.85 18.49 22.80
CA PRO A 251 -3.65 19.71 22.79
C PRO A 251 -4.48 19.87 24.09
N GLU A 252 -4.90 21.10 24.37
CA GLU A 252 -5.64 21.45 25.60
C GLU A 252 -7.13 21.10 25.53
N ASN A 253 -7.66 20.89 24.33
CA ASN A 253 -9.06 20.55 24.06
C ASN A 253 -9.41 19.06 24.27
N VAL A 254 -8.41 18.22 24.61
CA VAL A 254 -8.60 16.81 24.99
C VAL A 254 -8.30 16.63 26.48
N PHE A 255 -8.61 15.44 27.00
CA PHE A 255 -8.44 15.05 28.40
C PHE A 255 -7.24 15.69 29.11
N GLU A 256 -7.45 16.11 30.35
CA GLU A 256 -6.42 16.81 31.14
C GLU A 256 -5.29 15.87 31.56
N ILE A 257 -5.63 14.71 32.15
CA ILE A 257 -4.67 13.78 32.71
C ILE A 257 -4.82 12.39 32.08
N LYS A 258 -3.72 11.84 31.57
CA LYS A 258 -3.68 10.54 30.89
C LYS A 258 -4.15 9.37 31.77
N SER A 259 -3.96 9.43 33.09
CA SER A 259 -4.41 8.39 34.03
C SER A 259 -5.95 8.28 34.13
N SER A 260 -6.69 9.32 33.74
CA SER A 260 -8.16 9.33 33.71
C SER A 260 -8.75 8.67 32.45
N THR A 261 -7.90 8.26 31.50
CA THR A 261 -8.26 7.72 30.20
C THR A 261 -8.14 6.19 30.16
N ASN A 262 -8.61 5.57 29.07
CA ASN A 262 -8.41 4.15 28.81
C ASN A 262 -7.29 3.88 27.79
N LEU A 263 -6.36 4.81 27.58
CA LEU A 263 -5.27 4.64 26.61
C LEU A 263 -4.27 3.53 26.99
N PHE A 264 -4.21 3.13 28.27
CA PHE A 264 -3.37 2.02 28.74
C PHE A 264 -4.03 0.63 28.60
N GLU A 265 -5.25 0.56 28.08
CA GLU A 265 -6.01 -0.69 27.95
C GLU A 265 -5.28 -1.74 27.12
N PHE A 266 -4.63 -1.34 26.02
CA PHE A 266 -3.86 -2.25 25.16
C PHE A 266 -2.66 -2.85 25.88
N LYS A 267 -1.92 -2.03 26.63
CA LYS A 267 -0.79 -2.49 27.44
C LYS A 267 -1.23 -3.45 28.55
N LYS A 268 -2.39 -3.16 29.19
CA LYS A 268 -3.02 -4.05 30.18
C LYS A 268 -3.42 -5.39 29.55
N ALA A 269 -4.01 -5.35 28.36
CA ALA A 269 -4.42 -6.52 27.58
C ALA A 269 -3.25 -7.24 26.88
N LYS A 270 -2.03 -6.70 26.93
CA LYS A 270 -0.85 -7.16 26.16
C LYS A 270 -1.16 -7.29 24.66
N SER A 271 -1.96 -6.36 24.13
CA SER A 271 -2.32 -6.28 22.73
C SER A 271 -1.81 -5.00 22.09
N VAL A 272 -1.68 -5.01 20.77
CA VAL A 272 -1.21 -3.89 19.96
C VAL A 272 -2.26 -3.63 18.87
N PRO A 273 -2.73 -2.38 18.71
CA PRO A 273 -3.59 -2.00 17.59
C PRO A 273 -2.92 -2.30 16.24
N SER A 274 -3.66 -2.86 15.30
CA SER A 274 -3.28 -3.09 13.90
C SER A 274 -3.81 -2.02 12.95
N SER A 275 -4.87 -1.32 13.36
CA SER A 275 -5.43 -0.16 12.67
C SER A 275 -5.97 0.84 13.67
N ILE A 276 -6.02 2.10 13.23
CA ILE A 276 -6.69 3.21 13.89
C ILE A 276 -7.40 4.04 12.83
N THR A 277 -8.68 4.33 13.07
CA THR A 277 -9.49 5.15 12.18
C THR A 277 -10.28 6.14 13.03
N ILE A 278 -10.24 7.41 12.65
CA ILE A 278 -11.01 8.47 13.29
C ILE A 278 -12.37 8.56 12.59
N SER A 279 -13.43 8.79 13.35
CA SER A 279 -14.77 8.98 12.79
C SER A 279 -14.78 10.25 11.92
N PRO A 280 -15.55 10.29 10.82
CA PRO A 280 -15.70 11.51 10.01
C PRO A 280 -16.18 12.73 10.82
N THR A 281 -16.87 12.47 11.93
CA THR A 281 -17.32 13.48 12.89
C THR A 281 -16.25 13.96 13.86
N GLY A 282 -15.04 13.39 13.87
CA GLY A 282 -13.92 13.73 14.80
C GLY A 282 -14.10 13.26 16.25
N LYS A 283 -15.32 12.94 16.67
CA LYS A 283 -15.65 12.66 18.08
C LYS A 283 -15.22 11.29 18.60
N GLN A 284 -14.99 10.32 17.72
CA GLN A 284 -14.63 8.96 18.11
C GLN A 284 -13.48 8.44 17.26
N PHE A 285 -12.80 7.42 17.76
CA PHE A 285 -11.89 6.62 16.95
C PHE A 285 -12.04 5.14 17.29
N ALA A 286 -11.83 4.29 16.28
CA ALA A 286 -11.91 2.85 16.39
C ALA A 286 -10.54 2.24 16.13
N THR A 287 -10.30 1.11 16.80
CA THR A 287 -9.07 0.34 16.67
C THR A 287 -9.39 -1.14 16.59
N PHE A 288 -8.56 -1.91 15.90
CA PHE A 288 -8.59 -3.37 15.94
C PHE A 288 -7.24 -3.89 16.40
N SER A 289 -7.19 -4.71 17.44
CA SER A 289 -5.92 -5.12 18.06
C SER A 289 -5.66 -6.62 17.99
N PHE A 290 -4.38 -6.98 18.09
CA PHE A 290 -3.88 -8.36 18.18
C PHE A 290 -2.99 -8.52 19.42
N PRO A 291 -2.91 -9.70 20.03
CA PRO A 291 -3.56 -10.96 19.62
C PRO A 291 -5.00 -11.12 20.13
N ASP A 292 -5.53 -10.16 20.89
CA ASP A 292 -6.86 -10.25 21.50
C ASP A 292 -8.03 -10.18 20.52
N ARG A 293 -7.81 -9.70 19.28
CA ARG A 293 -8.82 -9.60 18.20
C ARG A 293 -10.07 -8.83 18.63
N LYS A 294 -9.84 -7.75 19.36
CA LYS A 294 -10.90 -6.87 19.87
C LYS A 294 -10.96 -5.59 19.08
N ILE A 295 -12.18 -5.16 18.78
CA ILE A 295 -12.45 -3.82 18.25
C ILE A 295 -12.79 -2.94 19.44
N ARG A 296 -12.06 -1.84 19.60
CA ARG A 296 -12.32 -0.86 20.66
C ARG A 296 -12.64 0.48 20.04
N VAL A 297 -13.79 1.04 20.43
CA VAL A 297 -14.22 2.39 20.06
C VAL A 297 -14.01 3.27 21.28
N PHE A 298 -13.33 4.39 21.09
CA PHE A 298 -13.04 5.37 22.13
C PHE A 298 -13.70 6.69 21.77
N ASP A 299 -14.10 7.42 22.79
CA ASP A 299 -14.40 8.85 22.66
C ASP A 299 -13.08 9.61 22.53
N PHE A 300 -12.98 10.50 21.54
CA PHE A 300 -11.71 11.15 21.20
C PHE A 300 -11.29 12.18 22.26
N ALA A 301 -12.22 13.05 22.68
CA ALA A 301 -11.92 14.11 23.63
C ALA A 301 -11.55 13.57 25.01
N SER A 302 -12.32 12.61 25.54
CA SER A 302 -12.05 12.02 26.85
C SER A 302 -11.03 10.87 26.83
N ALA A 303 -10.72 10.32 25.66
CA ALA A 303 -9.94 9.09 25.47
C ALA A 303 -10.44 7.91 26.33
N LYS A 304 -11.73 7.91 26.69
CA LYS A 304 -12.38 6.82 27.42
C LYS A 304 -12.93 5.79 26.46
N LEU A 305 -12.92 4.54 26.89
CA LEU A 305 -13.44 3.43 26.13
C LEU A 305 -14.97 3.56 26.05
N TYR A 306 -15.49 3.70 24.83
CA TYR A 306 -16.92 3.78 24.57
C TYR A 306 -17.51 2.37 24.46
N ARG A 307 -16.91 1.50 23.62
CA ARG A 307 -17.37 0.11 23.40
C ARG A 307 -16.24 -0.83 23.01
N THR A 308 -16.45 -2.11 23.30
CA THR A 308 -15.60 -3.21 22.87
C THR A 308 -16.41 -4.29 22.19
N TYR A 309 -15.92 -4.79 21.07
CA TYR A 309 -16.46 -5.95 20.36
C TYR A 309 -15.39 -7.04 20.30
N ASP A 310 -15.76 -8.25 20.72
CA ASP A 310 -14.86 -9.40 20.79
C ASP A 310 -15.03 -10.29 19.56
N GLU A 311 -14.01 -10.32 18.69
CA GLU A 311 -13.92 -11.20 17.53
C GLU A 311 -12.79 -12.24 17.73
N SER A 312 -12.50 -12.59 18.99
CA SER A 312 -11.53 -13.61 19.30
C SER A 312 -12.00 -15.00 18.87
N ILE A 313 -11.03 -15.85 18.50
CA ILE A 313 -11.26 -17.24 18.08
C ILE A 313 -12.07 -18.03 19.14
N PRO A 314 -11.78 -17.94 20.45
CA PRO A 314 -12.58 -18.60 21.47
C PRO A 314 -14.04 -18.14 21.45
N THR A 315 -14.28 -16.83 21.46
CA THR A 315 -15.64 -16.26 21.43
C THR A 315 -16.41 -16.68 20.18
N ILE A 316 -15.79 -16.65 19.00
CA ILE A 316 -16.41 -17.12 17.75
C ILE A 316 -16.79 -18.60 17.84
N THR A 317 -15.91 -19.43 18.43
CA THR A 317 -16.13 -20.88 18.57
C THR A 317 -17.30 -21.16 19.53
N GLU A 318 -17.33 -20.48 20.67
CA GLU A 318 -18.41 -20.59 21.67
C GLU A 318 -19.75 -20.13 21.08
N MET A 319 -19.77 -18.99 20.37
CA MET A 319 -20.97 -18.48 19.72
C MET A 319 -21.50 -19.43 18.63
N GLN A 320 -20.61 -20.10 17.89
CA GLN A 320 -21.00 -21.10 16.90
C GLN A 320 -21.61 -22.33 17.58
N GLN A 321 -21.01 -22.82 18.67
CA GLN A 321 -21.52 -23.97 19.44
C GLN A 321 -22.87 -23.66 20.10
N ALA A 322 -23.05 -22.44 20.60
CA ALA A 322 -24.28 -21.96 21.20
C ALA A 322 -25.37 -21.60 20.17
N GLY A 323 -25.06 -21.59 18.87
CA GLY A 323 -25.98 -21.15 17.82
C GLY A 323 -26.33 -19.66 17.87
N THR A 324 -25.52 -18.84 18.54
CA THR A 324 -25.74 -17.40 18.73
C THR A 324 -24.89 -16.52 17.80
N LEU A 325 -23.94 -17.12 17.07
CA LEU A 325 -23.04 -16.40 16.15
C LEU A 325 -23.81 -15.64 15.06
N SER A 326 -24.84 -16.26 14.50
CA SER A 326 -25.78 -15.62 13.59
C SER A 326 -27.11 -16.36 13.60
N THR A 327 -28.16 -15.69 13.10
CA THR A 327 -29.52 -16.26 12.98
C THR A 327 -29.55 -17.57 12.20
N GLU A 328 -28.67 -17.72 11.23
CA GLU A 328 -28.40 -18.97 10.52
C GLU A 328 -27.00 -19.44 10.91
N PRO A 329 -26.80 -20.64 11.46
CA PRO A 329 -25.47 -21.14 11.77
C PRO A 329 -24.69 -21.49 10.48
N LEU A 330 -23.36 -21.34 10.51
CA LEU A 330 -22.52 -21.81 9.41
C LEU A 330 -22.43 -23.33 9.41
N GLU A 331 -22.40 -23.94 8.23
CA GLU A 331 -22.12 -25.37 8.07
C GLU A 331 -20.74 -25.72 8.66
N PRO A 332 -20.58 -26.83 9.40
CA PRO A 332 -19.32 -27.16 10.09
C PRO A 332 -18.07 -27.16 9.21
N VAL A 333 -18.20 -27.62 7.95
CA VAL A 333 -17.10 -27.66 6.98
C VAL A 333 -16.71 -26.27 6.49
N GLU A 334 -17.69 -25.39 6.27
CA GLU A 334 -17.44 -23.99 5.90
C GLU A 334 -16.84 -23.23 7.08
N PHE A 335 -17.40 -23.41 8.28
CA PHE A 335 -16.88 -22.81 9.51
C PHE A 335 -15.42 -23.21 9.73
N GLY A 336 -15.08 -24.50 9.60
CA GLY A 336 -13.71 -25.00 9.72
C GLY A 336 -12.74 -24.33 8.73
N ARG A 337 -13.15 -24.13 7.47
CA ARG A 337 -12.35 -23.42 6.46
C ARG A 337 -12.14 -21.95 6.82
N ARG A 338 -13.19 -21.24 7.25
CA ARG A 338 -13.06 -19.83 7.67
C ARG A 338 -12.24 -19.65 8.94
N MET A 339 -12.32 -20.61 9.88
CA MET A 339 -11.50 -20.62 11.09
C MET A 339 -10.01 -20.83 10.79
N ALA A 340 -9.66 -21.58 9.74
CA ALA A 340 -8.27 -21.69 9.29
C ALA A 340 -7.73 -20.34 8.82
N VAL A 341 -8.51 -19.62 8.00
CA VAL A 341 -8.16 -18.26 7.55
C VAL A 341 -8.02 -17.30 8.73
N GLU A 342 -8.92 -17.37 9.73
CA GLU A 342 -8.81 -16.54 10.94
C GLU A 342 -7.47 -16.76 11.65
N ARG A 343 -7.00 -18.00 11.78
CA ARG A 343 -5.70 -18.30 12.42
C ARG A 343 -4.52 -17.71 11.65
N GLU A 344 -4.59 -17.64 10.32
CA GLU A 344 -3.54 -17.07 9.47
C GLU A 344 -3.42 -15.54 9.63
N LEU A 345 -4.48 -14.84 10.07
CA LEU A 345 -4.48 -13.37 10.25
C LEU A 345 -3.50 -12.86 11.31
N GLU A 346 -2.99 -13.73 12.19
CA GLU A 346 -1.98 -13.35 13.20
C GLU A 346 -0.61 -13.04 12.59
N ASN A 347 -0.36 -13.45 11.34
CA ASN A 347 0.89 -13.14 10.66
C ASN A 347 1.05 -11.62 10.52
N THR A 348 2.21 -11.10 10.91
CA THR A 348 2.53 -9.67 10.91
C THR A 348 2.36 -9.01 9.55
N SER A 349 2.67 -9.72 8.45
CA SER A 349 2.49 -9.20 7.08
C SER A 349 1.02 -9.02 6.69
N ILE A 350 0.11 -9.76 7.32
CA ILE A 350 -1.32 -9.76 7.00
C ILE A 350 -2.07 -8.83 7.96
N ARG A 351 -1.71 -8.83 9.25
CA ARG A 351 -2.48 -8.13 10.29
C ARG A 351 -2.55 -6.62 10.06
N ASN A 352 -1.51 -6.01 9.48
CA ASN A 352 -1.44 -4.56 9.23
C ASN A 352 -2.37 -4.11 8.09
N ARG A 353 -2.98 -5.04 7.36
CA ARG A 353 -3.90 -4.76 6.24
C ARG A 353 -5.35 -4.66 6.71
N LEU A 354 -5.65 -5.09 7.93
CA LEU A 354 -6.99 -5.03 8.52
C LEU A 354 -7.31 -3.60 8.95
N ASN A 355 -8.55 -3.18 8.71
CA ASN A 355 -9.04 -1.94 9.28
C ASN A 355 -10.48 -2.05 9.80
N VAL A 356 -10.87 -1.02 10.55
CA VAL A 356 -12.24 -0.74 10.95
C VAL A 356 -12.55 0.64 10.41
N ILE A 357 -13.67 0.81 9.73
CA ILE A 357 -14.08 2.11 9.19
C ILE A 357 -15.38 2.55 9.84
N PHE A 358 -15.63 3.85 9.81
CA PHE A 358 -16.92 4.43 10.15
C PHE A 358 -17.71 4.73 8.89
N ASP A 359 -19.03 4.79 9.02
CA ASP A 359 -19.85 5.48 8.03
C ASP A 359 -19.73 7.01 8.19
N GLU A 360 -20.23 7.75 7.22
CA GLU A 360 -20.23 9.22 7.20
C GLU A 360 -20.87 9.84 8.46
N SER A 361 -21.91 9.21 9.04
CA SER A 361 -22.54 9.72 10.27
C SER A 361 -21.72 9.47 11.54
N GLY A 362 -20.76 8.55 11.49
CA GLY A 362 -19.97 8.10 12.64
C GLY A 362 -20.76 7.23 13.64
N HIS A 363 -21.97 6.80 13.32
CA HIS A 363 -22.79 5.96 14.21
C HIS A 363 -22.61 4.47 13.96
N PHE A 364 -22.18 4.08 12.77
CA PHE A 364 -21.92 2.71 12.39
C PHE A 364 -20.43 2.47 12.20
N ILE A 365 -19.97 1.32 12.69
CA ILE A 365 -18.65 0.79 12.36
C ILE A 365 -18.81 -0.38 11.41
N LEU A 366 -17.90 -0.47 10.46
CA LEU A 366 -17.79 -1.56 9.51
C LEU A 366 -16.43 -2.22 9.64
N PHE A 367 -16.43 -3.55 9.72
CA PHE A 367 -15.21 -4.34 9.84
C PHE A 367 -15.40 -5.75 9.28
N GLY A 368 -14.31 -6.34 8.83
CA GLY A 368 -14.29 -7.73 8.38
C GLY A 368 -14.36 -8.68 9.57
N SER A 369 -15.21 -9.70 9.47
CA SER A 369 -15.39 -10.79 10.43
C SER A 369 -15.40 -12.14 9.69
N ILE A 370 -15.37 -13.24 10.43
CA ILE A 370 -15.55 -14.60 9.90
C ILE A 370 -16.84 -14.76 9.08
N LEU A 371 -17.88 -13.98 9.40
CA LEU A 371 -19.14 -14.02 8.68
C LEU A 371 -19.15 -13.18 7.40
N GLY A 372 -18.17 -12.32 7.15
CA GLY A 372 -18.23 -11.26 6.14
C GLY A 372 -18.05 -9.89 6.77
N THR A 373 -18.47 -8.81 6.11
CA THR A 373 -18.34 -7.44 6.64
C THR A 373 -19.54 -7.11 7.52
N LYS A 374 -19.33 -6.97 8.82
CA LYS A 374 -20.37 -6.60 9.79
C LYS A 374 -20.53 -5.08 9.82
N VAL A 375 -21.78 -4.61 9.83
CA VAL A 375 -22.14 -3.21 10.11
C VAL A 375 -22.82 -3.15 11.47
N ILE A 376 -22.17 -2.54 12.45
CA ILE A 376 -22.68 -2.45 13.82
C ILE A 376 -23.04 -1.02 14.16
N ASN A 377 -24.26 -0.83 14.64
CA ASN A 377 -24.68 0.42 15.26
C ASN A 377 -24.02 0.55 16.63
N THR A 378 -23.10 1.51 16.77
CA THR A 378 -22.41 1.76 18.04
C THR A 378 -23.33 2.39 19.07
N PHE A 379 -24.40 3.09 18.70
CA PHE A 379 -25.34 3.65 19.67
C PHE A 379 -26.25 2.58 20.28
N ALA A 380 -26.89 1.77 19.42
CA ALA A 380 -27.86 0.74 19.80
C ALA A 380 -27.21 -0.62 20.15
N ASN A 381 -25.92 -0.80 19.84
CA ASN A 381 -25.16 -2.04 20.00
C ASN A 381 -25.80 -3.23 19.28
N ARG A 382 -26.13 -3.06 18.00
CA ARG A 382 -26.81 -4.07 17.18
C ARG A 382 -26.13 -4.23 15.83
N LEU A 383 -26.04 -5.47 15.35
CA LEU A 383 -25.75 -5.76 13.95
C LEU A 383 -26.92 -5.28 13.09
N VAL A 384 -26.63 -4.38 12.15
CA VAL A 384 -27.61 -3.75 11.26
C VAL A 384 -27.60 -4.42 9.90
N LYS A 385 -26.41 -4.68 9.37
CA LYS A 385 -26.22 -5.26 8.04
C LYS A 385 -24.99 -6.15 8.01
N LEU A 386 -25.02 -7.14 7.13
CA LEU A 386 -23.93 -8.09 6.92
C LEU A 386 -23.72 -8.27 5.42
N TYR A 387 -22.54 -7.86 4.94
CA TYR A 387 -22.15 -7.99 3.54
C TYR A 387 -21.26 -9.22 3.34
N GLY A 388 -21.38 -9.85 2.17
CA GLY A 388 -20.50 -10.92 1.74
C GLY A 388 -20.64 -12.22 2.53
N ARG A 389 -21.79 -12.44 3.20
CA ARG A 389 -21.98 -13.62 4.06
C ARG A 389 -21.76 -14.94 3.33
N GLU A 390 -22.34 -15.04 2.16
CA GLU A 390 -22.28 -16.22 1.30
C GLU A 390 -20.97 -16.30 0.50
N GLU A 391 -20.11 -15.29 0.60
CA GLU A 391 -18.88 -15.23 -0.19
C GLU A 391 -17.74 -15.96 0.52
N PRO A 392 -16.89 -16.71 -0.22
CA PRO A 392 -15.89 -17.60 0.36
C PRO A 392 -14.57 -16.89 0.69
N PHE A 393 -14.60 -15.59 1.02
CA PHE A 393 -13.41 -14.81 1.36
C PHE A 393 -13.60 -14.06 2.68
N ARG A 394 -12.48 -13.83 3.37
CA ARG A 394 -12.43 -13.01 4.59
C ARG A 394 -12.13 -11.56 4.21
N PRO A 395 -13.05 -10.60 4.39
CA PRO A 395 -12.81 -9.17 4.16
C PRO A 395 -11.64 -8.66 5.00
N MET A 396 -10.75 -7.81 4.46
CA MET A 396 -9.54 -7.36 5.18
C MET A 396 -9.48 -5.84 5.32
N ASN A 397 -9.18 -5.15 4.23
CA ASN A 397 -9.17 -3.70 4.16
C ASN A 397 -10.50 -3.24 3.55
N LEU A 398 -11.14 -2.26 4.17
CA LEU A 398 -12.45 -1.73 3.82
C LEU A 398 -12.35 -0.24 3.54
N THR A 399 -13.14 0.23 2.58
CA THR A 399 -13.41 1.66 2.39
C THR A 399 -14.81 1.84 1.86
N ILE A 400 -15.45 2.95 2.20
CA ILE A 400 -16.83 3.24 1.80
C ILE A 400 -16.91 4.62 1.15
N PHE A 401 -17.73 4.70 0.12
CA PHE A 401 -18.16 5.92 -0.53
C PHE A 401 -19.65 6.09 -0.30
N GLN A 402 -20.09 7.26 0.18
CA GLN A 402 -21.50 7.56 0.47
C GLN A 402 -21.97 8.87 -0.19
N GLY A 403 -21.31 9.28 -1.27
CA GLY A 403 -21.57 10.50 -2.02
C GLY A 403 -22.37 10.30 -3.32
N GLN A 404 -22.39 11.33 -4.16
CA GLN A 404 -22.97 11.31 -5.50
C GLN A 404 -21.94 11.86 -6.51
N PRO A 405 -21.36 11.03 -7.38
CA PRO A 405 -20.22 11.41 -8.22
C PRO A 405 -20.56 12.42 -9.34
N ASP A 406 -21.85 12.67 -9.64
CA ASP A 406 -22.28 13.42 -10.83
C ASP A 406 -23.22 14.63 -10.56
N LYS A 407 -23.49 15.02 -9.30
CA LYS A 407 -24.31 16.20 -8.99
C LYS A 407 -23.49 17.39 -8.51
N LYS A 408 -23.36 18.40 -9.37
CA LYS A 408 -22.87 19.76 -9.04
C LYS A 408 -23.97 20.80 -8.79
N ASP A 409 -25.25 20.40 -8.80
CA ASP A 409 -26.34 21.35 -8.64
C ASP A 409 -26.86 21.43 -7.20
N VAL A 410 -27.00 22.66 -6.73
CA VAL A 410 -27.46 23.04 -5.39
C VAL A 410 -28.92 22.60 -5.20
N VAL A 411 -29.12 21.48 -4.53
CA VAL A 411 -30.43 21.11 -3.98
C VAL A 411 -30.63 21.96 -2.73
N THR A 412 -31.58 22.89 -2.74
CA THR A 412 -31.91 23.66 -1.54
C THR A 412 -32.59 22.74 -0.52
N VAL A 413 -32.37 23.01 0.78
CA VAL A 413 -32.94 22.21 1.89
C VAL A 413 -34.47 22.07 1.80
N GLN A 414 -35.15 23.05 1.20
CA GLN A 414 -36.60 23.01 0.97
C GLN A 414 -37.02 22.07 -0.16
N MET A 415 -36.18 21.88 -1.19
CA MET A 415 -36.45 20.92 -2.27
C MET A 415 -36.24 19.47 -1.83
N ALA A 416 -35.24 19.23 -0.96
CA ALA A 416 -34.95 17.92 -0.38
C ALA A 416 -36.01 17.44 0.64
N ALA A 417 -36.84 18.34 1.16
CA ALA A 417 -37.91 18.01 2.10
C ALA A 417 -39.24 17.62 1.41
N SER A 418 -39.30 17.66 0.08
CA SER A 418 -40.52 17.36 -0.68
C SER A 418 -40.56 15.88 -1.09
N GLU A 419 -41.69 15.20 -0.86
CA GLU A 419 -41.92 13.79 -1.24
C GLU A 419 -42.13 13.62 -2.77
N ASN A 420 -41.25 14.19 -3.59
CA ASN A 420 -41.31 14.05 -5.04
C ASN A 420 -40.51 12.80 -5.48
N PRO A 421 -41.14 11.81 -6.13
CA PRO A 421 -40.47 10.58 -6.57
C PRO A 421 -39.26 10.80 -7.49
N LEU A 422 -39.28 11.84 -8.32
CA LEU A 422 -38.17 12.21 -9.20
C LEU A 422 -36.99 12.82 -8.43
N LEU A 423 -37.25 13.48 -7.29
CA LEU A 423 -36.20 13.94 -6.39
C LEU A 423 -35.68 12.79 -5.53
N ALA A 424 -36.53 11.85 -5.11
CA ALA A 424 -36.12 10.67 -4.34
C ALA A 424 -35.17 9.74 -5.11
N GLU A 425 -35.39 9.53 -6.41
CA GLU A 425 -34.46 8.80 -7.29
C GLU A 425 -33.16 9.58 -7.51
N ALA A 426 -33.25 10.91 -7.53
CA ALA A 426 -32.09 11.80 -7.62
C ALA A 426 -31.36 11.97 -6.25
N GLU A 427 -32.01 11.64 -5.13
CA GLU A 427 -31.47 11.60 -3.76
C GLU A 427 -30.87 10.24 -3.41
N ALA A 428 -31.09 9.22 -4.25
CA ALA A 428 -30.44 7.92 -4.09
C ALA A 428 -28.93 8.14 -4.10
N ARG A 429 -28.32 8.02 -2.92
CA ARG A 429 -26.87 8.07 -2.76
C ARG A 429 -26.31 6.84 -3.44
N ASP A 430 -25.28 7.02 -4.26
CA ASP A 430 -24.61 5.93 -4.96
C ASP A 430 -23.55 5.34 -4.03
N ALA A 431 -24.03 4.66 -2.98
CA ALA A 431 -23.18 4.15 -1.94
C ALA A 431 -22.40 2.92 -2.43
N MET A 432 -21.10 2.90 -2.16
CA MET A 432 -20.23 1.80 -2.55
C MET A 432 -19.31 1.41 -1.41
N LEU A 433 -19.39 0.14 -0.99
CA LEU A 433 -18.44 -0.46 -0.07
C LEU A 433 -17.44 -1.28 -0.88
N VAL A 434 -16.15 -1.01 -0.68
CA VAL A 434 -15.06 -1.76 -1.29
C VAL A 434 -14.33 -2.54 -0.21
N THR A 435 -14.01 -3.80 -0.51
CA THR A 435 -13.23 -4.66 0.37
C THR A 435 -12.16 -5.43 -0.38
N THR A 436 -11.00 -5.61 0.24
CA THR A 436 -10.03 -6.63 -0.14
C THR A 436 -10.34 -7.95 0.57
N GLY A 437 -9.83 -9.07 0.06
CA GLY A 437 -10.01 -10.39 0.67
C GLY A 437 -8.68 -11.05 1.04
N SER A 438 -8.65 -11.78 2.15
CA SER A 438 -7.45 -12.52 2.58
C SER A 438 -7.00 -13.51 1.49
N GLY A 439 -5.74 -13.38 1.07
CA GLY A 439 -5.14 -14.20 0.01
C GLY A 439 -5.76 -14.03 -1.38
N LYS A 440 -6.53 -12.96 -1.61
CA LYS A 440 -7.19 -12.69 -2.90
C LYS A 440 -6.46 -11.58 -3.67
N VAL A 441 -6.30 -11.81 -4.98
CA VAL A 441 -5.67 -10.89 -5.93
C VAL A 441 -6.71 -9.95 -6.57
N ARG A 442 -7.75 -9.61 -5.81
CA ARG A 442 -8.89 -8.80 -6.27
C ARG A 442 -9.53 -8.06 -5.11
N PHE A 443 -10.19 -6.96 -5.44
CA PHE A 443 -11.11 -6.28 -4.53
C PHE A 443 -12.56 -6.47 -5.01
N TYR A 444 -13.49 -6.35 -4.06
CA TYR A 444 -14.91 -6.60 -4.25
C TYR A 444 -15.70 -5.34 -3.93
N MET A 445 -16.69 -5.03 -4.76
CA MET A 445 -17.53 -3.85 -4.64
C MET A 445 -18.97 -4.26 -4.31
N PHE A 446 -19.54 -3.66 -3.27
CA PHE A 446 -20.95 -3.77 -2.91
C PHE A 446 -21.61 -2.43 -3.25
N THR A 447 -22.67 -2.48 -4.05
CA THR A 447 -23.43 -1.32 -4.54
C THR A 447 -24.92 -1.52 -4.27
N ASP A 448 -25.77 -0.65 -4.79
CA ASP A 448 -27.23 -0.81 -4.65
C ASP A 448 -27.84 -1.85 -5.60
N ASP A 449 -27.12 -2.22 -6.67
CA ASP A 449 -27.56 -3.22 -7.63
C ASP A 449 -27.55 -4.65 -7.04
N ASN A 450 -28.73 -5.26 -6.96
CA ASN A 450 -28.95 -6.63 -6.49
C ASN A 450 -29.09 -7.66 -7.63
N ASN A 451 -29.16 -7.22 -8.90
CA ASN A 451 -29.53 -8.07 -10.03
C ASN A 451 -28.33 -8.64 -10.81
N VAL A 452 -27.12 -8.60 -10.24
CA VAL A 452 -25.93 -9.04 -10.95
C VAL A 452 -25.79 -10.56 -10.94
N SER A 453 -25.67 -11.14 -12.14
CA SER A 453 -25.39 -12.57 -12.33
C SER A 453 -24.01 -12.95 -11.76
N LYS A 454 -23.90 -14.16 -11.20
CA LYS A 454 -22.61 -14.72 -10.75
C LYS A 454 -21.57 -14.85 -11.87
N SER A 455 -22.00 -14.97 -13.13
CA SER A 455 -21.10 -15.08 -14.28
C SER A 455 -20.41 -13.76 -14.63
N ASP A 456 -21.08 -12.63 -14.39
CA ASP A 456 -20.67 -11.34 -14.96
C ASP A 456 -20.06 -10.40 -13.91
N ARG A 457 -20.19 -10.76 -12.62
CA ARG A 457 -19.64 -9.98 -11.50
C ARG A 457 -18.13 -10.07 -11.37
N ASP A 458 -17.51 -11.15 -11.82
CA ASP A 458 -16.06 -11.39 -11.66
C ASP A 458 -15.31 -10.96 -12.92
N ILE A 459 -14.73 -9.76 -12.89
CA ILE A 459 -14.07 -9.17 -14.06
C ILE A 459 -12.58 -9.56 -14.05
N HIS A 460 -12.16 -10.22 -15.14
CA HIS A 460 -10.78 -10.61 -15.39
C HIS A 460 -10.03 -9.54 -16.20
N ASN A 461 -9.92 -8.33 -15.64
CA ASN A 461 -9.18 -7.23 -16.28
C ASN A 461 -7.67 -7.51 -16.39
N GLU A 462 -7.11 -8.31 -15.48
CA GLU A 462 -5.68 -8.62 -15.43
C GLU A 462 -5.42 -10.10 -15.19
N LYS A 463 -4.27 -10.57 -15.69
CA LYS A 463 -3.77 -11.91 -15.41
C LYS A 463 -2.94 -11.87 -14.12
N PRO A 464 -3.29 -12.64 -13.07
CA PRO A 464 -2.48 -12.74 -11.86
C PRO A 464 -1.04 -13.14 -12.19
N MET A 465 -0.11 -12.61 -11.41
CA MET A 465 1.27 -13.05 -11.43
C MET A 465 1.32 -14.45 -10.82
N ASN A 466 1.27 -15.49 -11.66
CA ASN A 466 1.53 -16.83 -11.20
C ASN A 466 3.03 -16.91 -10.84
N LEU A 467 3.37 -16.86 -9.54
CA LEU A 467 4.75 -16.97 -9.05
C LEU A 467 5.49 -18.16 -9.67
N ALA A 468 4.82 -19.31 -9.84
CA ALA A 468 5.39 -20.49 -10.49
C ALA A 468 5.79 -20.24 -11.96
N SER A 469 4.98 -19.48 -12.70
CA SER A 469 5.29 -19.11 -14.10
C SER A 469 6.34 -18.01 -14.21
N ALA A 470 6.37 -17.04 -13.29
CA ALA A 470 7.37 -15.97 -13.28
C ALA A 470 8.77 -16.48 -12.90
N VAL A 471 8.86 -17.40 -11.93
CA VAL A 471 10.12 -18.08 -11.59
C VAL A 471 10.57 -18.98 -12.74
N SER A 472 9.64 -19.68 -13.41
CA SER A 472 9.97 -20.51 -14.58
C SER A 472 10.43 -19.67 -15.77
N GLN A 473 9.84 -18.50 -15.99
CA GLN A 473 10.21 -17.57 -17.07
C GLN A 473 11.52 -16.85 -16.78
N LYS A 474 11.76 -16.39 -15.54
CA LYS A 474 13.07 -15.84 -15.14
C LYS A 474 14.17 -16.88 -15.23
N LYS A 475 13.90 -18.11 -14.78
CA LYS A 475 14.86 -19.22 -14.87
C LYS A 475 15.10 -19.64 -16.32
N GLN A 476 14.07 -19.67 -17.17
CA GLN A 476 14.25 -19.89 -18.61
C GLN A 476 15.02 -18.75 -19.29
N GLN A 477 14.78 -17.49 -18.94
CA GLN A 477 15.55 -16.36 -19.47
C GLN A 477 17.01 -16.37 -18.98
N GLU A 478 17.26 -16.72 -17.71
CA GLU A 478 18.61 -16.86 -17.17
C GLU A 478 19.34 -18.08 -17.76
N ASP A 479 18.65 -19.20 -17.94
CA ASP A 479 19.20 -20.40 -18.58
C ASP A 479 19.48 -20.16 -20.08
N GLU A 480 18.58 -19.45 -20.79
CA GLU A 480 18.80 -19.03 -22.17
C GLU A 480 19.96 -18.03 -22.27
N ARG A 481 20.04 -17.05 -21.38
CA ARG A 481 21.12 -16.06 -21.37
C ARG A 481 22.47 -16.71 -21.04
N SER A 482 22.48 -17.65 -20.09
CA SER A 482 23.64 -18.50 -19.77
C SER A 482 24.08 -19.35 -20.96
N SER A 483 23.13 -19.90 -21.74
CA SER A 483 23.44 -20.66 -22.97
C SER A 483 24.01 -19.79 -24.10
N ARG A 484 23.74 -18.49 -24.08
CA ARG A 484 24.27 -17.50 -25.05
C ARG A 484 25.68 -17.04 -24.72
N MET A 485 26.18 -17.25 -23.51
CA MET A 485 27.52 -16.84 -23.07
C MET A 485 28.50 -18.01 -23.13
N ALA A 486 29.57 -17.86 -23.90
CA ALA A 486 30.66 -18.83 -23.94
C ALA A 486 31.70 -18.55 -22.84
N ARG A 487 32.44 -19.58 -22.43
CA ARG A 487 33.55 -19.43 -21.47
C ARG A 487 34.90 -19.40 -22.17
N GLU A 488 34.96 -19.96 -23.37
CA GLU A 488 36.16 -19.96 -24.20
C GLU A 488 35.77 -19.60 -25.64
N ALA A 489 36.65 -18.92 -26.35
CA ALA A 489 36.50 -18.67 -27.77
C ALA A 489 37.84 -18.79 -28.48
N THR A 490 37.83 -19.18 -29.75
CA THR A 490 38.99 -19.21 -30.63
C THR A 490 38.74 -18.25 -31.78
N ILE A 491 39.57 -17.22 -31.86
CA ILE A 491 39.56 -16.24 -32.95
C ILE A 491 40.50 -16.78 -34.02
N HIS A 492 39.94 -17.26 -35.13
CA HIS A 492 40.70 -17.70 -36.29
C HIS A 492 41.09 -16.48 -37.09
N THR A 493 42.38 -16.19 -37.23
CA THR A 493 42.89 -15.06 -38.02
C THR A 493 43.65 -15.55 -39.24
N THR A 494 43.93 -14.68 -40.21
CA THR A 494 44.81 -15.01 -41.33
C THR A 494 46.25 -15.37 -40.93
N MET A 495 46.66 -15.04 -39.71
CA MET A 495 47.99 -15.36 -39.17
C MET A 495 48.01 -16.55 -38.20
N GLY A 496 46.85 -17.15 -37.90
CA GLY A 496 46.71 -18.26 -36.97
C GLY A 496 45.62 -18.06 -35.93
N ASP A 497 45.53 -18.99 -34.97
CA ASP A 497 44.44 -19.05 -34.01
C ASP A 497 44.82 -18.40 -32.68
N ILE A 498 43.92 -17.57 -32.13
CA ILE A 498 44.05 -16.96 -30.81
C ILE A 498 42.96 -17.54 -29.91
N HIS A 499 43.35 -18.31 -28.91
CA HIS A 499 42.42 -18.86 -27.93
C HIS A 499 42.27 -17.88 -26.77
N VAL A 500 41.04 -17.52 -26.44
CA VAL A 500 40.68 -16.61 -25.36
C VAL A 500 39.76 -17.29 -24.35
N ARG A 501 40.00 -17.02 -23.08
CA ARG A 501 39.07 -17.31 -21.98
C ARG A 501 38.24 -16.07 -21.71
N LEU A 502 36.93 -16.23 -21.62
CA LEU A 502 35.96 -15.16 -21.36
C LEU A 502 35.52 -15.17 -19.89
N PHE A 503 35.05 -14.02 -19.40
CA PHE A 503 34.65 -13.83 -18.00
C PHE A 503 33.16 -13.48 -17.85
N PRO A 504 32.23 -14.41 -18.16
CA PRO A 504 30.79 -14.14 -18.14
C PRO A 504 30.24 -13.81 -16.74
N SER A 505 30.92 -14.23 -15.67
CA SER A 505 30.55 -13.90 -14.29
C SER A 505 30.83 -12.45 -13.93
N HIS A 506 31.82 -11.83 -14.57
CA HIS A 506 32.31 -10.50 -14.22
C HIS A 506 31.88 -9.43 -15.22
N ALA A 507 31.81 -9.78 -16.51
CA ALA A 507 31.37 -8.91 -17.60
C ALA A 507 30.32 -9.61 -18.48
N PRO A 508 29.11 -9.89 -17.94
CA PRO A 508 28.08 -10.66 -18.63
C PRO A 508 27.59 -10.01 -19.93
N LYS A 509 27.40 -8.69 -19.98
CA LYS A 509 26.94 -8.02 -21.21
C LYS A 509 28.02 -8.02 -22.28
N ALA A 510 29.28 -7.74 -21.92
CA ALA A 510 30.38 -7.76 -22.88
C ALA A 510 30.60 -9.17 -23.47
N VAL A 511 30.54 -10.21 -22.63
CA VAL A 511 30.69 -11.61 -23.08
C VAL A 511 29.49 -12.07 -23.90
N GLU A 512 28.26 -11.71 -23.53
CA GLU A 512 27.06 -12.01 -24.32
C GLU A 512 27.14 -11.35 -25.70
N ASN A 513 27.48 -10.05 -25.74
CA ASN A 513 27.65 -9.30 -26.97
C ASN A 513 28.71 -9.93 -27.89
N PHE A 514 29.90 -10.23 -27.35
CA PHE A 514 30.98 -10.87 -28.10
C PHE A 514 30.58 -12.26 -28.62
N THR A 515 29.99 -13.10 -27.76
CA THR A 515 29.63 -14.49 -28.12
C THR A 515 28.54 -14.53 -29.18
N VAL A 516 27.52 -13.68 -29.08
CA VAL A 516 26.42 -13.63 -30.05
C VAL A 516 26.89 -13.05 -31.38
N HIS A 517 27.73 -12.01 -31.38
CA HIS A 517 28.34 -11.52 -32.62
C HIS A 517 29.22 -12.58 -33.30
N ALA A 518 30.01 -13.34 -32.53
CA ALA A 518 30.79 -14.46 -33.05
C ALA A 518 29.89 -15.53 -33.70
N ARG A 519 28.83 -15.97 -33.02
CA ARG A 519 27.88 -16.96 -33.55
C ARG A 519 27.09 -16.47 -34.77
N ASN A 520 26.86 -15.16 -34.86
CA ASN A 520 26.20 -14.53 -36.01
C ASN A 520 27.16 -14.23 -37.16
N ASN A 521 28.42 -14.68 -37.09
CA ASN A 521 29.48 -14.42 -38.08
C ASN A 521 29.73 -12.93 -38.32
N TYR A 522 29.40 -12.08 -37.33
CA TYR A 522 29.54 -10.63 -37.44
C TYR A 522 31.01 -10.21 -37.56
N TYR A 523 31.92 -10.94 -36.90
CA TYR A 523 33.35 -10.66 -36.94
C TYR A 523 34.06 -11.21 -38.18
N ASN A 524 33.37 -11.93 -39.06
CA ASN A 524 34.01 -12.61 -40.18
C ASN A 524 34.44 -11.58 -41.22
N ASP A 525 35.67 -11.75 -41.72
CA ASP A 525 36.39 -10.80 -42.59
C ASP A 525 36.67 -9.41 -41.99
N ILE A 526 36.41 -9.19 -40.69
CA ILE A 526 36.78 -7.93 -40.03
C ILE A 526 38.30 -7.83 -39.85
N ILE A 527 38.85 -6.69 -40.24
CA ILE A 527 40.29 -6.42 -40.19
C ILE A 527 40.75 -5.88 -38.82
N PHE A 528 42.01 -6.17 -38.49
CA PHE A 528 42.74 -5.44 -37.45
C PHE A 528 43.13 -4.06 -37.98
N HIS A 529 42.21 -3.10 -37.85
CA HIS A 529 42.37 -1.75 -38.42
C HIS A 529 43.38 -0.88 -37.66
N ARG A 530 43.75 -1.26 -36.43
CA ARG A 530 44.71 -0.53 -35.61
C ARG A 530 45.60 -1.48 -34.81
N VAL A 531 46.91 -1.38 -35.03
CA VAL A 531 47.97 -2.20 -34.45
C VAL A 531 49.09 -1.28 -33.98
N ILE A 532 49.30 -1.23 -32.66
CA ILE A 532 50.33 -0.39 -32.03
C ILE A 532 51.31 -1.30 -31.29
N ARG A 533 52.57 -1.27 -31.74
CA ARG A 533 53.65 -2.07 -31.18
C ARG A 533 53.89 -1.69 -29.71
N LYS A 534 54.05 -2.70 -28.85
CA LYS A 534 54.18 -2.64 -27.39
C LYS A 534 52.98 -1.99 -26.70
N PHE A 535 51.79 -2.13 -27.28
CA PHE A 535 50.57 -1.61 -26.69
C PHE A 535 49.40 -2.57 -26.90
N MET A 536 48.82 -2.63 -28.10
CA MET A 536 47.60 -3.39 -28.37
C MET A 536 47.33 -3.60 -29.86
N ILE A 537 46.49 -4.60 -30.15
CA ILE A 537 45.89 -4.86 -31.46
C ILE A 537 44.37 -4.72 -31.35
N GLN A 538 43.75 -3.93 -32.22
CA GLN A 538 42.31 -3.58 -32.18
C GLN A 538 41.61 -4.04 -33.45
N THR A 539 40.37 -4.52 -33.26
CA THR A 539 39.50 -5.08 -34.30
C THR A 539 38.03 -4.88 -33.91
N GLY A 540 37.11 -5.51 -34.65
CA GLY A 540 35.67 -5.51 -34.35
C GLY A 540 34.89 -4.32 -34.94
N ASP A 541 35.50 -3.61 -35.88
CA ASP A 541 34.86 -2.54 -36.67
C ASP A 541 34.60 -3.02 -38.11
N PRO A 542 33.33 -3.17 -38.54
CA PRO A 542 32.99 -3.54 -39.91
C PRO A 542 33.47 -2.54 -40.99
N LEU A 543 33.65 -1.27 -40.65
CA LEU A 543 34.13 -0.24 -41.60
C LEU A 543 35.66 -0.23 -41.72
N GLY A 544 36.36 -0.75 -40.70
CA GLY A 544 37.82 -0.85 -40.67
C GLY A 544 38.54 0.50 -40.58
N ASP A 545 37.88 1.52 -40.02
CA ASP A 545 38.39 2.89 -39.83
C ASP A 545 38.36 3.38 -38.37
N GLY A 546 37.81 2.56 -37.46
CA GLY A 546 37.70 2.81 -36.03
C GLY A 546 36.40 3.51 -35.61
N THR A 547 35.50 3.84 -36.55
CA THR A 547 34.26 4.59 -36.25
C THR A 547 32.99 3.76 -36.27
N GLY A 548 33.04 2.55 -36.84
CA GLY A 548 31.87 1.69 -36.99
C GLY A 548 31.72 0.64 -35.89
N GLY A 549 30.60 -0.08 -35.96
CA GLY A 549 30.28 -1.18 -35.07
C GLY A 549 29.12 -0.89 -34.13
N GLU A 550 28.19 -1.84 -34.02
CA GLU A 550 27.03 -1.76 -33.13
C GLU A 550 26.97 -3.00 -32.24
N SER A 551 26.39 -2.87 -31.05
CA SER A 551 26.16 -4.04 -30.19
C SER A 551 25.01 -4.90 -30.72
N ILE A 552 24.86 -6.11 -30.17
CA ILE A 552 23.73 -7.00 -30.47
C ILE A 552 22.35 -6.41 -30.12
N TRP A 553 22.31 -5.32 -29.35
CA TRP A 553 21.09 -4.62 -28.96
C TRP A 553 20.78 -3.39 -29.84
N GLY A 554 21.60 -3.10 -30.86
CA GLY A 554 21.42 -1.94 -31.75
C GLY A 554 21.64 -0.59 -31.09
N LYS A 555 22.32 -0.57 -29.92
CA LYS A 555 22.69 0.64 -29.18
C LYS A 555 23.95 0.40 -28.36
N GLU A 556 24.60 1.45 -27.90
CA GLU A 556 25.72 1.35 -26.96
C GLU A 556 25.28 0.74 -25.60
N PHE A 557 26.19 0.08 -24.89
CA PHE A 557 25.93 -0.51 -23.57
C PHE A 557 26.97 -0.10 -22.51
N GLU A 558 26.57 -0.22 -21.25
CA GLU A 558 27.34 0.24 -20.09
C GLU A 558 28.68 -0.49 -19.90
N ASP A 559 29.61 0.15 -19.18
CA ASP A 559 30.87 -0.48 -18.78
C ASP A 559 30.69 -1.44 -17.59
N GLU A 560 31.41 -2.56 -17.62
CA GLU A 560 31.38 -3.60 -16.57
C GLU A 560 32.76 -3.71 -15.91
N PHE A 561 33.05 -2.81 -14.97
CA PHE A 561 34.31 -2.81 -14.22
C PHE A 561 34.24 -3.73 -12.99
N HIS A 562 35.26 -4.55 -12.78
CA HIS A 562 35.37 -5.42 -11.61
C HIS A 562 36.78 -5.36 -11.03
N ASN A 563 36.90 -5.27 -9.70
CA ASN A 563 38.19 -5.08 -8.99
C ASN A 563 39.21 -6.22 -9.23
N GLU A 564 38.74 -7.38 -9.68
CA GLU A 564 39.56 -8.57 -9.96
C GLU A 564 40.10 -8.59 -11.41
N LEU A 565 39.51 -7.79 -12.30
CA LEU A 565 39.83 -7.76 -13.73
C LEU A 565 40.48 -6.43 -14.09
N ASN A 566 41.80 -6.44 -14.22
CA ASN A 566 42.62 -5.28 -14.53
C ASN A 566 43.59 -5.60 -15.68
N HIS A 567 44.19 -4.58 -16.28
CA HIS A 567 45.21 -4.67 -17.33
C HIS A 567 46.62 -4.86 -16.74
N ASP A 568 46.72 -5.67 -15.70
CA ASP A 568 47.92 -5.92 -14.88
C ASP A 568 48.98 -6.78 -15.57
N LYS A 569 48.58 -7.45 -16.65
CA LYS A 569 49.35 -8.45 -17.39
C LYS A 569 49.01 -8.35 -18.88
N PRO A 570 49.94 -8.70 -19.79
CA PRO A 570 49.71 -8.66 -21.23
C PRO A 570 48.67 -9.69 -21.68
N TYR A 571 48.14 -9.50 -22.88
CA TYR A 571 47.16 -10.36 -23.55
C TYR A 571 45.77 -10.37 -22.89
N THR A 572 45.42 -9.25 -22.27
CA THR A 572 44.07 -8.96 -21.77
C THR A 572 43.19 -8.47 -22.92
N LEU A 573 41.97 -9.01 -23.00
CA LEU A 573 40.95 -8.71 -23.98
C LEU A 573 39.90 -7.75 -23.38
N SER A 574 39.75 -6.58 -24.00
CA SER A 574 38.93 -5.49 -23.48
C SER A 574 38.11 -4.79 -24.57
N MET A 575 36.97 -4.22 -24.20
CA MET A 575 36.11 -3.47 -25.12
C MET A 575 36.76 -2.13 -25.51
N ALA A 576 36.70 -1.79 -26.80
CA ALA A 576 37.03 -0.46 -27.27
C ALA A 576 35.77 0.42 -27.21
N ASN A 577 35.89 1.54 -26.50
CA ASN A 577 34.80 2.51 -26.31
C ASN A 577 35.29 3.93 -26.66
N ALA A 578 34.36 4.82 -27.00
CA ALA A 578 34.62 6.23 -27.33
C ALA A 578 34.45 7.17 -26.11
N GLY A 579 34.30 6.58 -24.93
CA GLY A 579 33.98 7.25 -23.67
C GLY A 579 33.24 6.32 -22.71
N PRO A 580 32.94 6.76 -21.48
CA PRO A 580 32.21 5.95 -20.52
C PRO A 580 30.87 5.47 -21.06
N ASN A 581 30.56 4.19 -20.90
CA ASN A 581 29.32 3.51 -21.28
C ASN A 581 29.00 3.52 -22.79
N THR A 582 30.02 3.54 -23.64
CA THR A 582 29.87 3.53 -25.12
C THR A 582 30.35 2.23 -25.75
N ASN A 583 30.17 1.08 -25.08
CA ASN A 583 30.60 -0.20 -25.62
C ASN A 583 29.71 -0.63 -26.80
N ALA A 584 30.34 -1.13 -27.87
CA ALA A 584 29.67 -1.59 -29.09
C ALA A 584 30.22 -2.96 -29.52
N SER A 585 30.75 -3.12 -30.74
CA SER A 585 31.36 -4.37 -31.21
C SER A 585 32.89 -4.38 -31.21
N GLN A 586 33.53 -3.22 -31.08
CA GLN A 586 34.98 -3.12 -31.17
C GLN A 586 35.66 -3.62 -29.88
N PHE A 587 36.79 -4.31 -30.03
CA PHE A 587 37.60 -4.79 -28.92
C PHE A 587 39.09 -4.78 -29.26
N PHE A 588 39.93 -4.85 -28.24
CA PHE A 588 41.37 -4.93 -28.40
C PHE A 588 42.01 -5.97 -27.49
N ILE A 589 43.17 -6.47 -27.92
CA ILE A 589 44.04 -7.35 -27.15
C ILE A 589 45.32 -6.59 -26.85
N THR A 590 45.65 -6.46 -25.57
CA THR A 590 46.88 -5.79 -25.12
C THR A 590 48.10 -6.69 -25.33
N THR A 591 49.26 -6.11 -25.65
CA THR A 591 50.53 -6.85 -25.75
C THR A 591 51.49 -6.55 -24.59
N GLU A 592 51.22 -5.49 -23.84
CA GLU A 592 51.95 -5.06 -22.66
C GLU A 592 51.00 -4.77 -21.49
N LYS A 593 51.57 -4.53 -20.30
CA LYS A 593 50.80 -4.06 -19.14
C LYS A 593 50.32 -2.64 -19.35
N THR A 594 49.02 -2.39 -19.17
CA THR A 594 48.37 -1.11 -19.50
C THR A 594 47.45 -0.62 -18.38
N PRO A 595 47.95 -0.45 -17.14
CA PRO A 595 47.12 -0.12 -15.97
C PRO A 595 46.35 1.21 -16.06
N TRP A 596 46.72 2.11 -16.97
CA TRP A 596 46.00 3.37 -17.20
C TRP A 596 44.66 3.20 -17.93
N LEU A 597 44.34 1.98 -18.40
CA LEU A 597 43.07 1.58 -18.99
C LEU A 597 42.08 1.02 -17.95
N ASP A 598 42.56 0.75 -16.72
CA ASP A 598 41.72 0.26 -15.63
C ASP A 598 40.66 1.30 -15.26
N GLY A 599 39.42 0.85 -15.09
CA GLY A 599 38.26 1.72 -14.85
C GLY A 599 37.84 2.58 -16.05
N LYS A 600 38.39 2.30 -17.25
CA LYS A 600 37.99 2.97 -18.51
C LYS A 600 37.51 2.01 -19.59
N HIS A 601 38.08 0.80 -19.65
CA HIS A 601 37.70 -0.22 -20.62
C HIS A 601 37.30 -1.52 -19.94
N THR A 602 36.17 -2.08 -20.36
CA THR A 602 35.63 -3.34 -19.80
C THR A 602 36.52 -4.51 -20.18
N VAL A 603 37.13 -5.16 -19.19
CA VAL A 603 37.91 -6.39 -19.36
C VAL A 603 36.94 -7.56 -19.37
N PHE A 604 36.83 -8.29 -20.49
CA PHE A 604 35.88 -9.39 -20.63
C PHE A 604 36.53 -10.73 -20.99
N GLY A 605 37.84 -10.76 -21.21
CA GLY A 605 38.56 -12.01 -21.42
C GLY A 605 40.08 -11.88 -21.42
N ARG A 606 40.74 -12.98 -21.77
CA ARG A 606 42.20 -13.07 -21.80
C ARG A 606 42.68 -14.16 -22.75
N VAL A 607 43.77 -13.92 -23.48
CA VAL A 607 44.40 -14.94 -24.33
C VAL A 607 45.03 -16.03 -23.46
N THR A 608 44.74 -17.28 -23.78
CA THR A 608 45.28 -18.48 -23.13
C THR A 608 46.26 -19.25 -24.00
N ARG A 609 46.09 -19.23 -25.34
CA ARG A 609 46.99 -19.84 -26.34
C ARG A 609 46.97 -19.00 -27.62
N GLY A 610 48.00 -19.11 -28.47
CA GLY A 610 48.14 -18.26 -29.66
C GLY A 610 48.76 -16.90 -29.36
N VAL A 611 49.58 -16.83 -28.30
CA VAL A 611 50.27 -15.59 -27.90
C VAL A 611 51.28 -15.16 -28.97
N GLU A 612 51.92 -16.13 -29.60
CA GLU A 612 52.81 -15.98 -30.75
C GLU A 612 52.10 -15.36 -31.96
N VAL A 613 50.79 -15.63 -32.15
CA VAL A 613 49.99 -15.02 -33.22
C VAL A 613 49.73 -13.55 -32.89
N VAL A 614 49.31 -13.23 -31.67
CA VAL A 614 49.12 -11.84 -31.21
C VAL A 614 50.41 -11.04 -31.37
N HIS A 615 51.55 -11.61 -30.95
CA HIS A 615 52.85 -10.97 -31.10
C HIS A 615 53.31 -10.88 -32.56
N GLY A 616 52.93 -11.83 -33.41
CA GLY A 616 53.14 -11.78 -34.85
C GLY A 616 52.39 -10.61 -35.49
N ILE A 617 51.10 -10.47 -35.18
CA ILE A 617 50.24 -9.37 -35.63
C ILE A 617 50.82 -8.02 -35.16
N GLU A 618 51.29 -7.94 -33.91
CA GLU A 618 51.89 -6.73 -33.35
C GLU A 618 53.13 -6.24 -34.11
N ASN A 619 53.94 -7.15 -34.67
CA ASN A 619 55.21 -6.82 -35.33
C ASN A 619 55.09 -6.61 -36.84
N VAL A 620 53.88 -6.65 -37.41
CA VAL A 620 53.70 -6.38 -38.84
C VAL A 620 53.99 -4.92 -39.19
N LYS A 621 54.34 -4.68 -40.45
CA LYS A 621 54.57 -3.32 -40.94
C LYS A 621 53.24 -2.57 -40.97
N THR A 622 53.18 -1.43 -40.28
CA THR A 622 51.99 -0.56 -40.24
C THR A 622 52.26 0.80 -40.90
N TRP A 623 51.21 1.39 -41.47
CA TRP A 623 51.15 2.78 -41.93
C TRP A 623 50.06 3.49 -41.15
N LYS A 624 50.42 4.54 -40.39
CA LYS A 624 49.49 5.24 -39.48
C LYS A 624 48.71 4.26 -38.58
N GLU A 625 49.43 3.34 -37.94
CA GLU A 625 48.89 2.30 -37.04
C GLU A 625 48.04 1.21 -37.74
N LYS A 626 47.72 1.33 -39.03
CA LYS A 626 47.02 0.27 -39.80
C LYS A 626 48.02 -0.67 -40.48
N PRO A 627 47.87 -2.01 -40.40
CA PRO A 627 48.71 -2.94 -41.15
C PRO A 627 48.76 -2.64 -42.65
N VAL A 628 49.93 -2.76 -43.26
CA VAL A 628 50.10 -2.56 -44.73
C VAL A 628 49.47 -3.71 -45.52
N GLU A 629 49.56 -4.92 -44.98
CA GLU A 629 48.82 -6.09 -45.46
C GLU A 629 47.70 -6.38 -44.46
N ASP A 630 46.48 -6.49 -44.95
CA ASP A 630 45.32 -6.66 -44.09
C ASP A 630 45.35 -8.02 -43.37
N ILE A 631 45.25 -7.95 -42.06
CA ILE A 631 45.06 -9.11 -41.19
C ILE A 631 43.60 -9.10 -40.80
N LYS A 632 42.91 -10.23 -41.01
CA LYS A 632 41.47 -10.34 -40.77
C LYS A 632 41.13 -11.53 -39.90
N ILE A 633 40.01 -11.42 -39.22
CA ILE A 633 39.33 -12.53 -38.55
C ILE A 633 38.63 -13.34 -39.63
N VAL A 634 38.93 -14.63 -39.72
CA VAL A 634 38.27 -15.58 -40.61
C VAL A 634 36.93 -16.01 -40.00
N ASP A 635 36.97 -16.42 -38.73
CA ASP A 635 35.80 -16.85 -37.97
C ASP A 635 36.10 -16.84 -36.47
N ILE A 636 35.08 -16.88 -35.61
CA ILE A 636 35.24 -17.05 -34.17
C ILE A 636 34.41 -18.23 -33.67
N SER A 637 35.09 -19.30 -33.26
CA SER A 637 34.46 -20.46 -32.62
C SER A 637 34.27 -20.21 -31.12
N THR A 638 33.07 -20.40 -30.58
CA THR A 638 32.75 -20.19 -29.15
C THR A 638 32.35 -21.48 -28.47
N SER A 639 32.83 -21.74 -27.25
CA SER A 639 32.57 -22.96 -26.45
C SER A 639 32.21 -22.69 -24.99
#